data_AF-A0A507ANT4-F1
#
_entry.id   AF-A0A507ANT4-F1
#
_cell.length_a   1.000
_cell.length_b   1.000
_cell.length_c   1.000
_cell.angle_alpha   90.00
_cell.angle_beta   90.00
_cell.angle_gamma   90.00
#
_symmetry.space_group_name_H-M   'P 1'
#
loop_
_entity.id
_entity.type
_entity.pdbx_description
1 polymer ?
#
loop_
_entity_poly.entity_id
_entity_poly.type
_entity_poly.pdbx_seq_one_letter_code
_entity_poly.pdbx_strand_id
1 'polypeptide(L)'
;MDTSTNQTFIVNLGSRGFIQGRTMRTEATDEVSCHYVGGIPYALPPIGQYRWQLPRPLPENYTYGSLEKPGHYTGTTSICPQKPPFEDVDHSMVSEDCLQANIWVPAAIAPRAGWPVYFYIHGGSLQFGSPNHLNYTDMLRETNFQAIIVAPAYRLNVFGFLASKEFLAESKENGPNRGEGPEDENAVGNFGLWDQRAALEWTHHMIGHFGGNPHNITAAGYSAGAHSVFYQLAYDLWLPPSRALISRAIMHSNSCGMQPKSLHEAQQHFDELLLQIGIPSSLSTSQKLAALRNTPAADLVAANLRMMFHEMRSVSDGIFVRKTLMRDLISGEFARRMLTRDIHIILGECRDEQNLYAHLRPPAENSLDGLRTRMLAEYPAVAVHRLLDEYYFPAGRDRPADWKGWSWNKEIYGAIFADLQVYMLTRAFMYCLETGGAGHLVHRYRVEWRAKETDVKTPVEWGVTHGTDNSIWVYGEGRGLNPAEQRVVKSAFLDAYAEFVAGKDIVARWGATGQIIWSTGDTILDMAIAYLDRISLHGKSYKLPTRPTVVVCIDGFTPAYLNQGIKDGILLTLAEFAKTGFYHTAKVAMPSFTNPNNVSIITGQPTAVHGISGNYFLDTATGTEAMIVDDGLLRGSTILAEMAAADVRVAAITAKDKLRRILQHGLPLGNEKSRGCISFSAEEAPEEILSQLPAYESRPSYKADLFCLTLSDFIQHKYAPGSTEANKFMAAIDSRIGQLVELGAVVAVTGDHGMSDKCSKGGNPNIVFVQDELEAKFGVGCARVICPITDPFVRHHGALGGFVRVYLPVSRSTEAAEMVAYCRTLEHVEEALLRDEAVSKYEKPADREGDFTVVSRKNAVVGSKATEHDLGSISDHRLRSHRGLSEQAVPLLMSRPVEGPIESLQGKVWRNFDIFDLLLNYGQ
;
A
#
# COMPACT_ATOMS: atom_id res chain seq x y z
N MET A 1 -7.88 32.41 -13.20
CA MET A 1 -7.90 33.45 -14.26
C MET A 1 -7.46 32.74 -15.52
N ASP A 2 -8.34 32.26 -16.40
CA ASP A 2 -9.44 32.86 -17.19
C ASP A 2 -8.98 33.22 -18.60
N THR A 3 -8.98 32.20 -19.47
CA THR A 3 -8.90 32.33 -20.93
C THR A 3 -9.67 31.21 -21.66
N SER A 4 -10.85 30.78 -21.16
CA SER A 4 -11.76 29.93 -21.94
C SER A 4 -12.83 30.75 -22.66
N THR A 5 -12.99 30.55 -23.96
CA THR A 5 -14.00 31.17 -24.83
C THR A 5 -15.42 31.02 -24.24
N ASN A 6 -16.04 32.14 -23.85
CA ASN A 6 -17.35 32.25 -23.18
C ASN A 6 -18.53 31.80 -24.09
N GLN A 7 -18.75 30.50 -24.23
CA GLN A 7 -20.01 29.98 -24.77
C GLN A 7 -21.01 29.71 -23.65
N THR A 8 -22.21 30.25 -23.83
CA THR A 8 -23.34 30.21 -22.90
C THR A 8 -23.86 28.77 -22.71
N PHE A 9 -24.07 28.35 -21.46
CA PHE A 9 -24.81 27.13 -21.13
C PHE A 9 -26.18 27.50 -20.58
N ILE A 10 -27.26 27.30 -21.35
CA ILE A 10 -28.64 27.59 -20.91
C ILE A 10 -29.28 26.33 -20.33
N VAL A 11 -29.85 26.44 -19.13
CA VAL A 11 -30.61 25.35 -18.49
C VAL A 11 -32.07 25.77 -18.31
N ASN A 12 -32.98 24.89 -18.70
CA ASN A 12 -34.42 25.04 -18.47
C ASN A 12 -34.82 24.36 -17.15
N LEU A 13 -35.18 25.16 -16.16
CA LEU A 13 -35.60 24.71 -14.83
C LEU A 13 -37.13 24.52 -14.73
N GLY A 14 -37.81 24.33 -15.86
CA GLY A 14 -39.26 24.14 -15.93
C GLY A 14 -40.02 25.38 -15.46
N SER A 15 -40.92 25.21 -14.50
CA SER A 15 -41.70 26.32 -13.92
C SER A 15 -40.82 27.35 -13.17
N ARG A 16 -39.57 26.99 -12.84
CA ARG A 16 -38.62 27.90 -12.17
C ARG A 16 -37.79 28.75 -13.15
N GLY A 17 -38.06 28.66 -14.46
CA GLY A 17 -37.50 29.55 -15.47
C GLY A 17 -36.20 29.07 -16.10
N PHE A 18 -35.39 30.00 -16.60
CA PHE A 18 -34.14 29.71 -17.32
C PHE A 18 -32.94 30.32 -16.62
N ILE A 19 -31.81 29.62 -16.67
CA ILE A 19 -30.52 30.12 -16.18
C ILE A 19 -29.43 30.01 -17.24
N GLN A 20 -28.43 30.86 -17.10
CA GLN A 20 -27.21 30.92 -17.88
C GLN A 20 -26.00 30.60 -17.00
N GLY A 21 -25.34 29.49 -17.30
CA GLY A 21 -24.00 29.14 -16.84
C GLY A 21 -22.94 29.32 -17.93
N ARG A 22 -21.78 28.72 -17.72
CA ARG A 22 -20.62 28.71 -18.63
C ARG A 22 -20.36 27.33 -19.17
N THR A 23 -19.92 27.25 -20.43
CA THR A 23 -19.28 26.06 -20.98
C THR A 23 -17.77 26.20 -20.81
N MET A 24 -17.15 25.29 -20.06
CA MET A 24 -15.71 25.27 -19.83
C MET A 24 -15.04 24.51 -20.98
N ARG A 25 -14.02 25.10 -21.60
CA ARG A 25 -13.28 24.51 -22.73
C ARG A 25 -11.79 24.40 -22.46
N THR A 26 -11.10 23.51 -23.17
CA THR A 26 -9.64 23.41 -23.14
C THR A 26 -9.01 24.54 -23.97
N GLU A 27 -7.91 25.13 -23.49
CA GLU A 27 -7.23 26.20 -24.25
C GLU A 27 -6.52 25.66 -25.50
N ALA A 28 -6.08 24.41 -25.47
CA ALA A 28 -5.27 23.81 -26.53
C ALA A 28 -6.10 23.22 -27.69
N THR A 29 -7.27 22.62 -27.40
CA THR A 29 -8.09 21.91 -28.40
C THR A 29 -9.47 22.54 -28.63
N ASP A 30 -9.84 23.56 -27.85
CA ASP A 30 -11.18 24.16 -27.80
C ASP A 30 -12.30 23.12 -27.56
N GLU A 31 -11.97 21.96 -26.99
CA GLU A 31 -12.94 20.91 -26.66
C GLU A 31 -13.71 21.27 -25.39
N VAL A 32 -14.99 20.89 -25.32
CA VAL A 32 -15.82 21.11 -24.13
C VAL A 32 -15.37 20.17 -23.01
N SER A 33 -14.88 20.73 -21.91
CA SER A 33 -14.49 19.99 -20.71
C SER A 33 -15.73 19.62 -19.88
N CYS A 34 -16.56 20.61 -19.55
CA CYS A 34 -17.79 20.46 -18.78
C CYS A 34 -18.64 21.74 -18.89
N HIS A 35 -19.86 21.72 -18.35
CA HIS A 35 -20.64 22.92 -18.10
C HIS A 35 -20.63 23.28 -16.62
N TYR A 36 -20.72 24.57 -16.32
CA TYR A 36 -20.59 25.08 -14.96
C TYR A 36 -21.64 26.15 -14.67
N VAL A 37 -22.30 26.03 -13.52
CA VAL A 37 -23.25 27.01 -12.96
C VAL A 37 -22.76 27.40 -11.58
N GLY A 38 -22.42 28.68 -11.40
CA GLY A 38 -21.81 29.17 -10.16
C GLY A 38 -22.71 30.14 -9.40
N GLY A 39 -22.82 29.95 -8.10
CA GLY A 39 -23.57 30.85 -7.21
C GLY A 39 -25.09 30.77 -7.33
N ILE A 40 -25.64 29.60 -7.71
CA ILE A 40 -27.11 29.45 -7.77
C ILE A 40 -27.70 29.33 -6.36
N PRO A 41 -28.69 30.15 -5.95
CA PRO A 41 -29.27 30.06 -4.62
C PRO A 41 -30.10 28.78 -4.47
N TYR A 42 -29.92 28.09 -3.34
CA TYR A 42 -30.72 26.91 -2.97
C TYR A 42 -31.70 27.21 -1.82
N ALA A 43 -31.50 28.33 -1.11
CA ALA A 43 -32.35 28.79 -0.01
C ALA A 43 -32.39 30.33 0.02
N LEU A 44 -33.34 30.90 0.76
CA LEU A 44 -33.41 32.34 0.98
C LEU A 44 -32.26 32.82 1.89
N PRO A 45 -31.77 34.07 1.71
CA PRO A 45 -30.64 34.58 2.48
C PRO A 45 -30.92 34.60 4.01
N PRO A 46 -29.98 34.13 4.85
CA PRO A 46 -30.10 34.07 6.31
C PRO A 46 -29.71 35.40 6.98
N ILE A 47 -30.17 36.53 6.44
CA ILE A 47 -29.76 37.89 6.83
C ILE A 47 -30.73 38.55 7.81
N GLY A 48 -30.23 39.53 8.58
CA GLY A 48 -31.04 40.34 9.49
C GLY A 48 -31.77 39.50 10.53
N GLN A 49 -33.10 39.56 10.57
CA GLN A 49 -33.91 38.78 11.51
C GLN A 49 -33.77 37.26 11.34
N TYR A 50 -33.32 36.79 10.17
CA TYR A 50 -33.16 35.38 9.84
C TYR A 50 -31.78 34.81 10.22
N ARG A 51 -30.88 35.65 10.76
CA ARG A 51 -29.63 35.15 11.34
C ARG A 51 -29.95 34.25 12.53
N TRP A 52 -29.28 33.10 12.58
CA TRP A 52 -29.52 32.00 13.53
C TRP A 52 -30.96 31.45 13.49
N GLN A 53 -31.51 31.32 12.29
CA GLN A 53 -32.71 30.53 12.02
C GLN A 53 -32.40 29.41 11.02
N LEU A 54 -33.30 28.43 10.93
CA LEU A 54 -33.22 27.39 9.89
C LEU A 54 -33.22 28.02 8.48
N PRO A 55 -32.50 27.42 7.52
CA PRO A 55 -32.58 27.85 6.12
C PRO A 55 -34.01 27.76 5.63
N ARG A 56 -34.47 28.83 4.98
CA ARG A 56 -35.83 28.88 4.43
C ARG A 56 -35.79 28.45 2.97
N PRO A 57 -36.63 27.49 2.55
CA PRO A 57 -36.66 27.07 1.15
C PRO A 57 -37.06 28.23 0.25
N LEU A 58 -36.61 28.19 -0.99
CA LEU A 58 -37.11 29.10 -2.02
C LEU A 58 -38.61 28.84 -2.24
N PRO A 59 -39.46 29.89 -2.28
CA PRO A 59 -40.88 29.73 -2.57
C PRO A 59 -41.14 28.93 -3.84
N GLU A 60 -42.28 28.24 -3.93
CA GLU A 60 -42.65 27.45 -5.11
C GLU A 60 -42.73 28.31 -6.38
N ASN A 61 -43.14 29.58 -6.23
CA ASN A 61 -43.22 30.57 -7.31
C ASN A 61 -41.89 31.32 -7.56
N TYR A 62 -40.79 30.94 -6.90
CA TYR A 62 -39.48 31.53 -7.15
C TYR A 62 -38.99 31.15 -8.55
N THR A 63 -38.68 32.17 -9.36
CA THR A 63 -38.13 32.06 -10.71
C THR A 63 -36.71 32.59 -10.74
N TYR A 64 -35.80 31.82 -11.32
CA TYR A 64 -34.38 32.22 -11.48
C TYR A 64 -34.17 33.20 -12.65
N GLY A 65 -35.08 33.24 -13.62
CA GLY A 65 -35.01 34.09 -14.81
C GLY A 65 -36.02 33.66 -15.89
N SER A 66 -36.20 34.46 -16.94
CA SER A 66 -37.07 34.11 -18.07
C SER A 66 -36.26 33.58 -19.26
N LEU A 67 -36.94 33.09 -20.31
CA LEU A 67 -36.25 32.67 -21.54
C LEU A 67 -35.52 33.84 -22.22
N GLU A 68 -36.13 35.03 -22.19
CA GLU A 68 -35.59 36.27 -22.79
C GLU A 68 -34.48 36.88 -21.92
N LYS A 69 -34.55 36.68 -20.60
CA LYS A 69 -33.55 37.14 -19.64
C LYS A 69 -33.26 36.05 -18.61
N PRO A 70 -32.44 35.05 -18.96
CA PRO A 70 -32.07 33.97 -18.05
C PRO A 70 -31.38 34.53 -16.80
N GLY A 71 -31.46 33.81 -15.68
CA GLY A 71 -30.67 34.15 -14.49
C GLY A 71 -29.18 33.93 -14.75
N HIS A 72 -28.34 34.91 -14.48
CA HIS A 72 -26.90 34.84 -14.78
C HIS A 72 -26.12 34.22 -13.61
N TYR A 73 -25.67 32.98 -13.78
CA TYR A 73 -24.94 32.19 -12.77
C TYR A 73 -23.61 31.70 -13.34
N THR A 74 -22.80 32.66 -13.82
CA THR A 74 -21.48 32.42 -14.41
C THR A 74 -20.33 32.66 -13.42
N GLY A 75 -20.62 33.08 -12.20
CA GLY A 75 -19.64 33.44 -11.17
C GLY A 75 -19.26 32.28 -10.25
N THR A 76 -19.19 32.54 -8.96
CA THR A 76 -18.96 31.54 -7.90
C THR A 76 -19.90 31.84 -6.74
N THR A 77 -19.98 30.98 -5.73
CA THR A 77 -20.75 31.33 -4.53
C THR A 77 -20.12 32.53 -3.82
N SER A 78 -20.93 33.31 -3.11
CA SER A 78 -20.43 34.18 -2.05
C SER A 78 -19.76 33.36 -0.94
N ILE A 79 -18.79 33.95 -0.25
CA ILE A 79 -18.08 33.35 0.87
C ILE A 79 -18.82 33.71 2.16
N CYS A 80 -19.25 32.71 2.93
CA CYS A 80 -19.88 32.97 4.23
C CYS A 80 -18.89 33.66 5.19
N PRO A 81 -19.32 34.56 6.09
CA PRO A 81 -18.40 35.34 6.93
C PRO A 81 -17.51 34.46 7.81
N GLN A 82 -16.19 34.67 7.74
CA GLN A 82 -15.18 33.81 8.36
C GLN A 82 -13.81 34.50 8.42
N LYS A 83 -12.88 33.93 9.20
CA LYS A 83 -11.45 34.23 9.14
C LYS A 83 -10.63 32.92 9.14
N PRO A 84 -10.13 32.47 7.98
CA PRO A 84 -9.23 31.33 7.91
C PRO A 84 -7.84 31.67 8.52
N PRO A 85 -7.13 30.67 9.05
CA PRO A 85 -5.84 30.86 9.74
C PRO A 85 -4.65 31.05 8.79
N PHE A 86 -4.70 30.52 7.57
CA PHE A 86 -3.55 30.48 6.64
C PHE A 86 -3.76 31.28 5.35
N GLU A 87 -4.94 31.89 5.18
CA GLU A 87 -5.33 32.54 3.94
C GLU A 87 -6.01 33.88 4.24
N ASP A 88 -5.87 34.80 3.29
CA ASP A 88 -6.68 36.01 3.25
C ASP A 88 -7.91 35.77 2.39
N VAL A 89 -9.05 36.23 2.86
CA VAL A 89 -10.31 36.13 2.13
C VAL A 89 -10.48 37.42 1.34
N ASP A 90 -10.85 37.29 0.08
CA ASP A 90 -11.33 38.44 -0.68
C ASP A 90 -12.63 38.95 -0.04
N HIS A 91 -12.51 40.02 0.73
CA HIS A 91 -13.60 40.63 1.47
C HIS A 91 -14.74 41.12 0.54
N SER A 92 -14.49 41.34 -0.75
CA SER A 92 -15.54 41.70 -1.71
C SER A 92 -16.49 40.53 -2.01
N MET A 93 -16.06 39.28 -1.78
CA MET A 93 -16.89 38.09 -1.94
C MET A 93 -17.60 37.66 -0.65
N VAL A 94 -17.28 38.27 0.49
CA VAL A 94 -17.85 37.88 1.78
C VAL A 94 -19.26 38.43 1.93
N SER A 95 -20.22 37.54 2.20
CA SER A 95 -21.62 37.90 2.42
C SER A 95 -22.33 36.88 3.31
N GLU A 96 -23.28 37.32 4.13
CA GLU A 96 -24.23 36.41 4.80
C GLU A 96 -25.26 35.83 3.83
N ASP A 97 -25.50 36.49 2.69
CA ASP A 97 -26.22 35.91 1.57
C ASP A 97 -25.32 34.92 0.82
N CYS A 98 -25.07 33.77 1.45
CA CYS A 98 -24.14 32.75 0.97
C CYS A 98 -24.78 31.36 0.79
N LEU A 99 -26.11 31.21 0.91
CA LEU A 99 -26.80 29.92 0.71
C LEU A 99 -26.98 29.60 -0.78
N GLN A 100 -25.85 29.39 -1.43
CA GLN A 100 -25.69 29.18 -2.86
C GLN A 100 -24.85 27.93 -3.14
N ALA A 101 -24.95 27.39 -4.36
CA ALA A 101 -24.17 26.24 -4.79
C ALA A 101 -23.45 26.49 -6.12
N ASN A 102 -22.34 25.78 -6.30
CA ASN A 102 -21.69 25.60 -7.60
C ASN A 102 -22.04 24.21 -8.14
N ILE A 103 -22.29 24.12 -9.45
CA ILE A 103 -22.65 22.89 -10.14
C ILE A 103 -21.75 22.69 -11.34
N TRP A 104 -21.12 21.52 -11.44
CA TRP A 104 -20.42 21.06 -12.64
C TRP A 104 -21.21 19.93 -13.29
N VAL A 105 -21.48 20.05 -14.59
CA VAL A 105 -22.22 19.07 -15.38
C VAL A 105 -21.27 18.47 -16.42
N PRO A 106 -21.14 17.13 -16.51
CA PRO A 106 -20.32 16.50 -17.54
C PRO A 106 -20.68 16.94 -18.95
N ALA A 107 -19.69 17.05 -19.84
CA ALA A 107 -19.91 17.39 -21.25
C ALA A 107 -20.52 16.22 -22.06
N ALA A 108 -20.35 14.99 -21.57
CA ALA A 108 -20.88 13.79 -22.20
C ALA A 108 -22.42 13.75 -22.18
N ILE A 109 -23.00 12.90 -23.03
CA ILE A 109 -24.45 12.69 -23.06
C ILE A 109 -24.88 11.95 -21.79
N ALA A 110 -25.86 12.51 -21.08
CA ALA A 110 -26.40 11.90 -19.87
C ALA A 110 -26.97 10.50 -20.14
N PRO A 111 -26.72 9.52 -19.23
CA PRO A 111 -27.39 8.22 -19.29
C PRO A 111 -28.91 8.36 -19.23
N ARG A 112 -29.64 7.34 -19.68
CA ARG A 112 -31.12 7.35 -19.65
C ARG A 112 -31.69 7.59 -18.24
N ALA A 113 -31.03 7.10 -17.20
CA ALA A 113 -31.44 7.29 -15.81
C ALA A 113 -30.99 8.63 -15.21
N GLY A 114 -30.25 9.45 -15.97
CA GLY A 114 -29.54 10.64 -15.50
C GLY A 114 -28.14 10.33 -14.97
N TRP A 115 -27.30 11.36 -14.88
CA TRP A 115 -25.98 11.30 -14.26
C TRP A 115 -26.07 10.99 -12.76
N PRO A 116 -25.18 10.16 -12.19
CA PRO A 116 -24.98 10.14 -10.74
C PRO A 116 -24.70 11.54 -10.19
N VAL A 117 -25.04 11.78 -8.93
CA VAL A 117 -24.84 13.07 -8.28
C VAL A 117 -23.80 12.94 -7.17
N TYR A 118 -22.72 13.71 -7.26
CA TYR A 118 -21.69 13.83 -6.26
C TYR A 118 -21.90 15.14 -5.48
N PHE A 119 -22.54 15.03 -4.31
CA PHE A 119 -22.86 16.17 -3.46
C PHE A 119 -21.72 16.41 -2.47
N TYR A 120 -20.89 17.43 -2.74
CA TYR A 120 -19.64 17.66 -2.03
C TYR A 120 -19.74 18.77 -0.97
N ILE A 121 -19.49 18.43 0.28
CA ILE A 121 -19.44 19.35 1.42
C ILE A 121 -17.99 19.72 1.71
N HIS A 122 -17.67 21.02 1.65
CA HIS A 122 -16.31 21.51 1.87
C HIS A 122 -15.87 21.40 3.34
N GLY A 123 -14.55 21.34 3.56
CA GLY A 123 -13.92 21.32 4.89
C GLY A 123 -13.69 22.72 5.50
N GLY A 124 -12.85 22.77 6.54
CA GLY A 124 -12.41 23.99 7.24
C GLY A 124 -12.88 24.11 8.70
N SER A 125 -12.80 23.00 9.45
CA SER A 125 -13.16 22.91 10.88
C SER A 125 -14.57 23.38 11.27
N LEU A 126 -15.48 23.49 10.30
CA LEU A 126 -16.79 24.18 10.44
C LEU A 126 -16.67 25.69 10.74
N GLN A 127 -15.47 26.26 10.68
CA GLN A 127 -15.20 27.67 11.02
C GLN A 127 -14.94 28.54 9.79
N PHE A 128 -14.35 27.95 8.76
CA PHE A 128 -13.94 28.56 7.52
C PHE A 128 -14.09 27.54 6.37
N GLY A 129 -13.78 27.93 5.14
CA GLY A 129 -13.92 27.13 3.93
C GLY A 129 -14.97 27.70 2.96
N SER A 130 -14.89 27.24 1.72
CA SER A 130 -15.80 27.60 0.64
C SER A 130 -15.83 26.51 -0.43
N PRO A 131 -16.96 26.29 -1.12
CA PRO A 131 -17.00 25.40 -2.29
C PRO A 131 -16.19 25.93 -3.48
N ASN A 132 -15.71 27.18 -3.42
CA ASN A 132 -14.91 27.80 -4.48
C ASN A 132 -13.44 27.33 -4.49
N HIS A 133 -12.98 26.60 -3.46
CA HIS A 133 -11.58 26.21 -3.32
C HIS A 133 -11.16 25.07 -4.26
N LEU A 134 -12.11 24.27 -4.73
CA LEU A 134 -11.85 23.09 -5.57
C LEU A 134 -12.43 23.30 -6.96
N ASN A 135 -11.71 22.78 -7.96
CA ASN A 135 -12.14 22.76 -9.35
C ASN A 135 -12.14 21.33 -9.87
N TYR A 136 -13.31 20.88 -10.34
CA TYR A 136 -13.53 19.51 -10.81
C TYR A 136 -13.45 19.34 -12.33
N THR A 137 -13.12 20.43 -13.05
CA THR A 137 -13.14 20.45 -14.52
C THR A 137 -12.23 19.37 -15.12
N ASP A 138 -10.99 19.26 -14.65
CA ASP A 138 -10.04 18.26 -15.18
C ASP A 138 -10.43 16.83 -14.77
N MET A 139 -11.00 16.64 -13.58
CA MET A 139 -11.51 15.34 -13.15
C MET A 139 -12.62 14.84 -14.08
N LEU A 140 -13.59 15.71 -14.42
CA LEU A 140 -14.69 15.38 -15.34
C LEU A 140 -14.22 15.17 -16.79
N ARG A 141 -13.17 15.89 -17.21
CA ARG A 141 -12.64 15.81 -18.58
C ARG A 141 -11.75 14.59 -18.80
N GLU A 142 -10.83 14.33 -17.88
CA GLU A 142 -9.70 13.44 -18.12
C GLU A 142 -9.86 12.04 -17.51
N THR A 143 -10.92 11.81 -16.74
CA THR A 143 -11.12 10.57 -16.00
C THR A 143 -12.48 9.95 -16.30
N ASN A 144 -12.67 8.71 -15.84
CA ASN A 144 -13.95 8.02 -15.94
C ASN A 144 -15.00 8.55 -14.95
N PHE A 145 -14.65 9.54 -14.13
CA PHE A 145 -15.57 10.16 -13.18
C PHE A 145 -16.59 11.04 -13.92
N GLN A 146 -17.74 10.47 -14.23
CA GLN A 146 -18.83 11.15 -14.93
C GLN A 146 -20.05 11.25 -14.01
N ALA A 147 -20.13 12.35 -13.26
CA ALA A 147 -21.20 12.66 -12.33
C ALA A 147 -21.45 14.18 -12.29
N ILE A 148 -22.68 14.58 -11.98
CA ILE A 148 -22.96 15.99 -11.68
C ILE A 148 -22.43 16.29 -10.29
N ILE A 149 -21.59 17.30 -10.16
CA ILE A 149 -21.00 17.70 -8.89
C ILE A 149 -21.76 18.91 -8.39
N VAL A 150 -22.29 18.83 -7.17
CA VAL A 150 -22.98 19.94 -6.50
C VAL A 150 -22.22 20.26 -5.23
N ALA A 151 -21.71 21.50 -5.12
CA ALA A 151 -20.94 21.97 -3.98
C ALA A 151 -21.59 23.21 -3.36
N PRO A 152 -22.38 23.06 -2.27
CA PRO A 152 -23.01 24.19 -1.59
C PRO A 152 -22.04 24.91 -0.64
N ALA A 153 -22.21 26.22 -0.52
CA ALA A 153 -21.75 26.98 0.64
C ALA A 153 -22.78 26.83 1.78
N TYR A 154 -22.31 26.81 3.02
CA TYR A 154 -23.16 26.69 4.21
C TYR A 154 -22.61 27.59 5.33
N ARG A 155 -23.45 28.01 6.28
CA ARG A 155 -22.99 28.88 7.39
C ARG A 155 -21.98 28.16 8.28
N LEU A 156 -20.96 28.90 8.69
CA LEU A 156 -19.82 28.42 9.47
C LEU A 156 -19.72 29.19 10.80
N ASN A 157 -18.82 28.77 11.68
CA ASN A 157 -18.45 29.43 12.94
C ASN A 157 -19.68 29.90 13.75
N VAL A 158 -19.61 31.09 14.33
CA VAL A 158 -20.70 31.74 15.07
C VAL A 158 -21.99 31.84 14.25
N PHE A 159 -21.94 31.96 12.92
CA PHE A 159 -23.17 32.05 12.10
C PHE A 159 -23.89 30.70 11.95
N GLY A 160 -23.14 29.60 11.89
CA GLY A 160 -23.66 28.27 11.60
C GLY A 160 -23.84 27.38 12.83
N PHE A 161 -23.07 27.60 13.88
CA PHE A 161 -22.91 26.62 14.97
C PHE A 161 -23.06 27.21 16.37
N LEU A 162 -23.41 28.49 16.51
CA LEU A 162 -23.81 29.06 17.79
C LEU A 162 -25.12 28.42 18.26
N ALA A 163 -25.16 28.01 19.53
CA ALA A 163 -26.34 27.42 20.15
C ALA A 163 -26.60 28.02 21.53
N SER A 164 -27.88 28.19 21.89
CA SER A 164 -28.25 28.77 23.19
C SER A 164 -29.68 28.48 23.62
N LYS A 165 -29.95 28.65 24.91
CA LYS A 165 -31.30 28.64 25.48
C LYS A 165 -32.14 29.83 24.98
N GLU A 166 -31.51 30.94 24.59
CA GLU A 166 -32.18 32.09 23.99
C GLU A 166 -32.81 31.72 22.65
N PHE A 167 -32.09 30.99 21.78
CA PHE A 167 -32.65 30.46 20.53
C PHE A 167 -33.76 29.43 20.80
N LEU A 168 -33.60 28.59 21.83
CA LEU A 168 -34.64 27.65 22.25
C LEU A 168 -35.93 28.37 22.67
N ALA A 169 -35.80 29.43 23.47
CA ALA A 169 -36.94 30.21 23.93
C ALA A 169 -37.64 30.91 22.75
N GLU A 170 -36.88 31.55 21.85
CA GLU A 170 -37.44 32.17 20.65
C GLU A 170 -38.14 31.14 19.74
N SER A 171 -37.56 29.97 19.53
CA SER A 171 -38.18 28.93 18.71
C SER A 171 -39.45 28.35 19.33
N LYS A 172 -39.58 28.37 20.67
CA LYS A 172 -40.84 27.98 21.34
C LYS A 172 -41.93 29.03 21.16
N GLU A 173 -41.56 30.32 21.18
CA GLU A 173 -42.50 31.43 20.98
C GLU A 173 -42.99 31.54 19.54
N ASN A 174 -42.11 31.30 18.56
CA ASN A 174 -42.41 31.41 17.13
C ASN A 174 -43.06 30.14 16.54
N GLY A 175 -43.19 29.06 17.32
CA GLY A 175 -43.63 27.75 16.86
C GLY A 175 -42.51 26.93 16.21
N PRO A 176 -42.74 25.62 15.97
CA PRO A 176 -41.69 24.72 15.46
C PRO A 176 -41.17 25.19 14.09
N ASN A 177 -39.86 25.46 14.01
CA ASN A 177 -39.20 25.98 12.81
C ASN A 177 -39.11 24.96 11.64
N ARG A 178 -39.32 23.66 11.91
CA ARG A 178 -39.56 22.58 10.93
C ARG A 178 -40.40 21.50 11.62
N GLY A 179 -41.54 21.11 11.05
CA GLY A 179 -42.48 20.13 11.62
C GLY A 179 -42.02 18.67 11.55
N GLU A 180 -40.75 18.38 11.83
CA GLU A 180 -40.13 17.08 11.53
C GLU A 180 -39.39 16.44 12.71
N GLY A 181 -39.42 17.07 13.89
CA GLY A 181 -39.03 16.46 15.17
C GLY A 181 -40.27 16.08 16.00
N PRO A 182 -40.10 15.42 17.15
CA PRO A 182 -41.16 15.36 18.17
C PRO A 182 -41.70 16.77 18.43
N GLU A 183 -43.01 16.94 18.61
CA GLU A 183 -43.68 18.26 18.76
C GLU A 183 -43.04 19.15 19.85
N ASP A 184 -42.27 18.57 20.76
CA ASP A 184 -41.60 19.22 21.89
C ASP A 184 -40.14 19.67 21.64
N GLU A 185 -39.52 19.34 20.50
CA GLU A 185 -38.11 19.68 20.22
C GLU A 185 -37.97 20.74 19.11
N ASN A 186 -37.23 21.81 19.41
CA ASN A 186 -37.00 22.96 18.53
C ASN A 186 -35.52 23.10 18.11
N ALA A 187 -35.23 23.60 16.91
CA ALA A 187 -33.86 23.80 16.46
C ALA A 187 -33.18 24.93 17.25
N VAL A 188 -32.06 24.62 17.90
CA VAL A 188 -31.35 25.51 18.84
C VAL A 188 -29.92 25.84 18.42
N GLY A 189 -29.49 25.36 17.26
CA GLY A 189 -28.13 25.41 16.75
C GLY A 189 -28.03 24.57 15.48
N ASN A 190 -26.82 24.10 15.14
CA ASN A 190 -26.58 23.25 13.95
C ASN A 190 -27.06 23.87 12.63
N PHE A 191 -27.22 25.19 12.55
CA PHE A 191 -27.74 25.88 11.38
C PHE A 191 -26.95 25.58 10.11
N GLY A 192 -25.61 25.43 10.22
CA GLY A 192 -24.77 25.00 9.11
C GLY A 192 -25.06 23.58 8.61
N LEU A 193 -25.41 22.64 9.50
CA LEU A 193 -25.86 21.29 9.10
C LEU A 193 -27.23 21.34 8.42
N TRP A 194 -28.11 22.22 8.90
CA TRP A 194 -29.40 22.45 8.26
C TRP A 194 -29.27 23.09 6.88
N ASP A 195 -28.33 24.01 6.69
CA ASP A 195 -28.02 24.61 5.38
C ASP A 195 -27.59 23.53 4.37
N GLN A 196 -26.68 22.64 4.78
CA GLN A 196 -26.27 21.48 3.99
C GLN A 196 -27.46 20.56 3.67
N ARG A 197 -28.34 20.31 4.64
CA ARG A 197 -29.55 19.49 4.42
C ARG A 197 -30.51 20.15 3.43
N ALA A 198 -30.73 21.46 3.54
CA ALA A 198 -31.55 22.21 2.60
C ALA A 198 -30.96 22.20 1.19
N ALA A 199 -29.64 22.28 1.05
CA ALA A 199 -28.96 22.12 -0.23
C ALA A 199 -29.12 20.70 -0.80
N LEU A 200 -29.07 19.66 0.03
CA LEU A 200 -29.27 18.27 -0.38
C LEU A 200 -30.71 18.03 -0.86
N GLU A 201 -31.69 18.55 -0.13
CA GLU A 201 -33.12 18.52 -0.51
C GLU A 201 -33.35 19.30 -1.82
N TRP A 202 -32.80 20.51 -1.92
CA TRP A 202 -32.85 21.30 -3.16
C TRP A 202 -32.23 20.54 -4.34
N THR A 203 -31.10 19.87 -4.12
CA THR A 203 -30.43 19.06 -5.15
C THR A 203 -31.33 17.93 -5.61
N HIS A 204 -31.92 17.17 -4.69
CA HIS A 204 -32.87 16.10 -5.04
C HIS A 204 -34.05 16.62 -5.88
N HIS A 205 -34.54 17.84 -5.62
CA HIS A 205 -35.64 18.42 -6.39
C HIS A 205 -35.23 19.01 -7.75
N MET A 206 -34.01 19.54 -7.86
CA MET A 206 -33.60 20.38 -9.00
C MET A 206 -32.67 19.68 -9.99
N ILE A 207 -31.91 18.67 -9.55
CA ILE A 207 -30.79 18.13 -10.33
C ILE A 207 -31.23 17.42 -11.62
N GLY A 208 -32.48 16.96 -11.69
CA GLY A 208 -33.08 16.40 -12.90
C GLY A 208 -33.08 17.39 -14.08
N HIS A 209 -33.21 18.69 -13.82
CA HIS A 209 -33.13 19.72 -14.85
C HIS A 209 -31.73 19.89 -15.45
N PHE A 210 -30.70 19.42 -14.73
CA PHE A 210 -29.31 19.40 -15.18
C PHE A 210 -28.92 18.05 -15.80
N GLY A 211 -29.87 17.12 -15.95
CA GLY A 211 -29.62 15.76 -16.43
C GLY A 211 -29.15 14.78 -15.35
N GLY A 212 -29.28 15.12 -14.07
CA GLY A 212 -28.90 14.26 -12.95
C GLY A 212 -29.97 13.27 -12.52
N ASN A 213 -29.56 12.22 -11.84
CA ASN A 213 -30.41 11.23 -11.20
C ASN A 213 -30.59 11.57 -9.71
N PRO A 214 -31.76 12.10 -9.28
CA PRO A 214 -31.99 12.46 -7.89
C PRO A 214 -32.02 11.25 -6.93
N HIS A 215 -32.15 10.03 -7.45
CA HIS A 215 -32.15 8.80 -6.66
C HIS A 215 -30.77 8.13 -6.56
N ASN A 216 -29.72 8.76 -7.07
CA ASN A 216 -28.35 8.29 -6.95
C ASN A 216 -27.42 9.43 -6.48
N ILE A 217 -27.62 9.86 -5.24
CA ILE A 217 -26.83 10.93 -4.62
C ILE A 217 -25.78 10.30 -3.69
N THR A 218 -24.51 10.53 -4.01
CA THR A 218 -23.38 10.24 -3.13
C THR A 218 -23.02 11.49 -2.36
N ALA A 219 -23.20 11.48 -1.04
CA ALA A 219 -22.75 12.57 -0.17
C ALA A 219 -21.25 12.42 0.10
N ALA A 220 -20.44 13.42 -0.21
CA ALA A 220 -19.00 13.37 -0.08
C ALA A 220 -18.46 14.62 0.61
N GLY A 221 -17.31 14.51 1.27
CA GLY A 221 -16.71 15.66 1.92
C GLY A 221 -15.30 15.38 2.42
N TYR A 222 -14.57 16.45 2.72
CA TYR A 222 -13.21 16.41 3.22
C TYR A 222 -13.11 17.09 4.58
N SER A 223 -12.37 16.52 5.54
CA SER A 223 -12.18 17.11 6.88
C SER A 223 -13.51 17.36 7.61
N ALA A 224 -13.79 18.60 8.05
CA ALA A 224 -15.09 18.99 8.58
C ALA A 224 -16.28 18.75 7.61
N GLY A 225 -16.02 18.66 6.30
CA GLY A 225 -16.99 18.22 5.30
C GLY A 225 -17.30 16.74 5.43
N ALA A 226 -16.29 15.88 5.63
CA ALA A 226 -16.49 14.45 5.92
C ALA A 226 -17.23 14.23 7.25
N HIS A 227 -16.90 15.03 8.28
CA HIS A 227 -17.64 15.08 9.54
C HIS A 227 -19.11 15.47 9.31
N SER A 228 -19.37 16.44 8.42
CA SER A 228 -20.72 16.84 8.03
C SER A 228 -21.46 15.72 7.30
N VAL A 229 -20.80 15.03 6.35
CA VAL A 229 -21.36 13.86 5.65
C VAL A 229 -21.81 12.78 6.63
N PHE A 230 -21.01 12.51 7.68
CA PHE A 230 -21.43 11.59 8.73
C PHE A 230 -22.74 12.03 9.40
N TYR A 231 -22.88 13.30 9.80
CA TYR A 231 -24.13 13.76 10.43
C TYR A 231 -25.32 13.79 9.46
N GLN A 232 -25.09 14.15 8.19
CA GLN A 232 -26.13 14.06 7.16
C GLN A 232 -26.62 12.61 7.02
N LEU A 233 -25.70 11.65 6.95
CA LEU A 233 -26.03 10.23 6.89
C LEU A 233 -26.72 9.74 8.16
N ALA A 234 -26.24 10.13 9.34
CA ALA A 234 -26.83 9.77 10.62
C ALA A 234 -28.26 10.30 10.80
N TYR A 235 -28.56 11.47 10.23
CA TYR A 235 -29.90 12.02 10.15
C TYR A 235 -30.76 11.25 9.13
N ASP A 236 -30.25 11.05 7.91
CA ASP A 236 -30.97 10.43 6.80
C ASP A 236 -31.39 8.97 7.08
N LEU A 237 -30.54 8.19 7.76
CA LEU A 237 -30.81 6.81 8.18
C LEU A 237 -31.99 6.68 9.17
N TRP A 238 -32.37 7.77 9.84
CA TRP A 238 -33.50 7.79 10.78
C TRP A 238 -34.79 8.35 10.18
N LEU A 239 -34.72 8.92 8.97
CA LEU A 239 -35.91 9.31 8.24
C LEU A 239 -36.62 8.09 7.63
N PRO A 240 -37.93 8.17 7.36
CA PRO A 240 -38.63 7.18 6.56
C PRO A 240 -37.97 7.00 5.17
N PRO A 241 -38.04 5.81 4.54
CA PRO A 241 -37.44 5.57 3.23
C PRO A 241 -37.86 6.57 2.14
N SER A 242 -39.10 7.05 2.17
CA SER A 242 -39.62 8.05 1.22
C SER A 242 -38.98 9.44 1.33
N ARG A 243 -38.23 9.70 2.41
CA ARG A 243 -37.61 10.99 2.71
C ARG A 243 -36.08 10.93 2.76
N ALA A 244 -35.52 9.74 2.55
CA ALA A 244 -34.08 9.54 2.52
C ALA A 244 -33.52 9.92 1.15
N LEU A 245 -32.36 10.56 1.18
CA LEU A 245 -31.75 11.19 0.00
C LEU A 245 -30.38 10.60 -0.32
N ILE A 246 -29.67 10.06 0.68
CA ILE A 246 -28.30 9.60 0.51
C ILE A 246 -28.29 8.14 0.07
N SER A 247 -27.69 7.86 -1.08
CA SER A 247 -27.50 6.50 -1.58
C SER A 247 -26.15 5.91 -1.13
N ARG A 248 -25.11 6.74 -1.05
CA ARG A 248 -23.75 6.37 -0.63
C ARG A 248 -23.06 7.55 0.05
N ALA A 249 -22.03 7.27 0.84
CA ALA A 249 -21.26 8.33 1.50
C ALA A 249 -19.75 8.19 1.32
N ILE A 250 -19.05 9.31 1.23
CA ILE A 250 -17.59 9.35 1.18
C ILE A 250 -17.05 10.38 2.17
N MET A 251 -16.17 9.92 3.06
CA MET A 251 -15.68 10.70 4.19
C MET A 251 -14.15 10.73 4.15
N HIS A 252 -13.59 11.79 3.55
CA HIS A 252 -12.14 11.94 3.49
C HIS A 252 -11.57 12.56 4.77
N SER A 253 -10.66 11.81 5.42
CA SER A 253 -9.86 12.28 6.55
C SER A 253 -10.69 12.85 7.72
N ASN A 254 -11.87 12.28 7.98
CA ASN A 254 -12.70 12.49 9.18
C ASN A 254 -13.88 11.49 9.16
N SER A 255 -14.61 11.34 10.27
CA SER A 255 -15.79 10.45 10.34
C SER A 255 -16.74 10.77 11.52
N CYS A 256 -17.14 9.76 12.31
CA CYS A 256 -18.27 9.80 13.25
C CYS A 256 -18.14 10.81 14.39
N GLY A 257 -16.94 11.34 14.62
CA GLY A 257 -16.68 12.24 15.75
C GLY A 257 -17.05 11.62 17.09
N MET A 258 -17.11 12.47 18.13
CA MET A 258 -17.65 12.13 19.44
C MET A 258 -19.07 12.66 19.56
N GLN A 259 -19.84 12.20 20.57
CA GLN A 259 -21.13 12.81 20.89
C GLN A 259 -20.91 14.32 21.11
N PRO A 260 -21.60 15.20 20.37
CA PRO A 260 -21.37 16.63 20.52
C PRO A 260 -21.86 17.16 21.87
N LYS A 261 -21.35 18.35 22.24
CA LYS A 261 -21.75 19.05 23.46
C LYS A 261 -23.26 19.12 23.63
N SER A 262 -23.71 19.03 24.87
CA SER A 262 -25.08 19.37 25.21
C SER A 262 -25.34 20.87 25.00
N LEU A 263 -26.61 21.27 24.89
CA LEU A 263 -26.98 22.69 24.86
C LEU A 263 -26.46 23.45 26.09
N HIS A 264 -26.42 22.79 27.24
CA HIS A 264 -25.92 23.36 28.50
C HIS A 264 -24.44 23.75 28.40
N GLU A 265 -23.59 22.84 27.88
CA GLU A 265 -22.16 23.13 27.67
C GLU A 265 -21.96 24.18 26.57
N ALA A 266 -22.74 24.12 25.49
CA ALA A 266 -22.64 25.07 24.37
C ALA A 266 -23.04 26.50 24.75
N GLN A 267 -23.87 26.69 25.78
CA GLN A 267 -24.29 28.01 26.27
C GLN A 267 -23.09 28.91 26.62
N GLN A 268 -21.96 28.33 27.06
CA GLN A 268 -20.75 29.08 27.40
C GLN A 268 -20.24 29.91 26.21
N HIS A 269 -20.34 29.40 24.99
CA HIS A 269 -19.95 30.14 23.77
C HIS A 269 -20.86 31.35 23.54
N PHE A 270 -22.16 31.21 23.78
CA PHE A 270 -23.12 32.30 23.63
C PHE A 270 -22.89 33.40 24.66
N ASP A 271 -22.74 33.02 25.93
CA ASP A 271 -22.52 33.98 27.02
C ASP A 271 -21.18 34.73 26.84
N GLU A 272 -20.14 34.05 26.38
CA GLU A 272 -18.84 34.67 26.08
C GLU A 272 -18.91 35.60 24.86
N LEU A 273 -19.65 35.23 23.80
CA LEU A 273 -19.86 36.12 22.65
C LEU A 273 -20.56 37.42 23.07
N LEU A 274 -21.59 37.34 23.93
CA LEU A 274 -22.25 38.53 24.47
C LEU A 274 -21.24 39.43 25.21
N LEU A 275 -20.37 38.83 26.02
CA LEU A 275 -19.31 39.55 26.73
C LEU A 275 -18.35 40.25 25.77
N GLN A 276 -17.90 39.55 24.71
CA GLN A 276 -16.94 40.08 23.73
C GLN A 276 -17.51 41.19 22.83
N ILE A 277 -18.83 41.23 22.65
CA ILE A 277 -19.55 42.30 21.94
C ILE A 277 -19.98 43.43 22.89
N GLY A 278 -20.05 43.17 24.20
CA GLY A 278 -20.52 44.13 25.19
C GLY A 278 -22.05 44.16 25.36
N ILE A 279 -22.74 43.05 25.10
CA ILE A 279 -24.18 42.91 25.32
C ILE A 279 -24.44 42.47 26.77
N PRO A 280 -25.18 43.23 27.59
CA PRO A 280 -25.40 42.87 28.99
C PRO A 280 -26.18 41.55 29.15
N SER A 281 -25.69 40.65 30.00
CA SER A 281 -26.32 39.36 30.30
C SER A 281 -27.68 39.50 30.99
N SER A 282 -27.97 40.66 31.58
CA SER A 282 -29.24 41.01 32.24
C SER A 282 -30.38 41.36 31.28
N LEU A 283 -30.10 41.56 29.98
CA LEU A 283 -31.14 41.80 28.98
C LEU A 283 -32.06 40.59 28.82
N SER A 284 -33.31 40.86 28.43
CA SER A 284 -34.24 39.79 28.05
C SER A 284 -33.77 39.02 26.81
N THR A 285 -34.28 37.81 26.61
CA THR A 285 -33.95 36.96 25.44
C THR A 285 -34.10 37.73 24.13
N SER A 286 -35.25 38.36 23.90
CA SER A 286 -35.53 39.08 22.65
C SER A 286 -34.57 40.26 22.44
N GLN A 287 -34.22 40.99 23.51
CA GLN A 287 -33.26 42.10 23.44
C GLN A 287 -31.84 41.61 23.13
N LYS A 288 -31.38 40.50 23.72
CA LYS A 288 -30.08 39.90 23.41
C LYS A 288 -29.99 39.48 21.96
N LEU A 289 -31.00 38.75 21.47
CA LEU A 289 -31.05 38.28 20.08
C LEU A 289 -31.13 39.44 19.10
N ALA A 290 -31.95 40.47 19.37
CA ALA A 290 -32.03 41.66 18.54
C ALA A 290 -30.67 42.41 18.48
N ALA A 291 -29.99 42.56 19.62
CA ALA A 291 -28.67 43.19 19.66
C ALA A 291 -27.64 42.42 18.82
N LEU A 292 -27.57 41.10 18.99
CA LEU A 292 -26.68 40.23 18.21
C LEU A 292 -26.98 40.24 16.70
N ARG A 293 -28.25 40.28 16.30
CA ARG A 293 -28.64 40.35 14.88
C ARG A 293 -28.33 41.70 14.24
N ASN A 294 -28.34 42.77 15.04
CA ASN A 294 -27.93 44.11 14.60
C ASN A 294 -26.41 44.30 14.57
N THR A 295 -25.63 43.40 15.18
CA THR A 295 -24.16 43.43 15.09
C THR A 295 -23.71 43.12 13.65
N PRO A 296 -22.82 43.92 13.04
CA PRO A 296 -22.23 43.62 11.75
C PRO A 296 -21.50 42.27 11.74
N ALA A 297 -21.52 41.57 10.60
CA ALA A 297 -20.89 40.25 10.50
C ALA A 297 -19.38 40.28 10.80
N ALA A 298 -18.68 41.31 10.34
CA ALA A 298 -17.25 41.48 10.59
C ALA A 298 -16.93 41.60 12.09
N ASP A 299 -17.78 42.29 12.86
CA ASP A 299 -17.60 42.46 14.30
C ASP A 299 -17.84 41.16 15.06
N LEU A 300 -18.81 40.34 14.61
CA LEU A 300 -19.03 38.99 15.13
C LEU A 300 -17.84 38.06 14.86
N VAL A 301 -17.27 38.09 13.65
CA VAL A 301 -16.05 37.33 13.32
C VAL A 301 -14.89 37.79 14.21
N ALA A 302 -14.70 39.11 14.35
CA ALA A 302 -13.63 39.66 15.18
C ALA A 302 -13.81 39.33 16.67
N ALA A 303 -15.04 39.33 17.17
CA ALA A 303 -15.35 38.94 18.55
C ALA A 303 -15.12 37.45 18.78
N ASN A 304 -15.54 36.59 17.84
CA ASN A 304 -15.29 35.17 17.92
C ASN A 304 -13.79 34.86 18.08
N LEU A 305 -12.92 35.55 17.33
CA LEU A 305 -11.46 35.36 17.44
C LEU A 305 -10.85 35.79 18.79
N ARG A 306 -11.57 36.59 19.59
CA ARG A 306 -11.14 36.99 20.95
C ARG A 306 -11.65 36.05 22.04
N MET A 307 -12.56 35.13 21.71
CA MET A 307 -13.12 34.18 22.65
C MET A 307 -12.07 33.12 23.03
N MET A 308 -12.08 32.72 24.30
CA MET A 308 -11.38 31.55 24.80
C MET A 308 -11.90 30.29 24.10
N PHE A 309 -13.23 30.17 23.95
CA PHE A 309 -13.88 29.03 23.29
C PHE A 309 -14.37 29.40 21.88
N HIS A 310 -13.46 29.83 21.01
CA HIS A 310 -13.74 30.37 19.67
C HIS A 310 -14.06 29.33 18.57
N GLU A 311 -14.12 28.04 18.91
CA GLU A 311 -14.36 26.92 18.00
C GLU A 311 -15.75 26.32 18.22
N MET A 312 -16.71 26.68 17.37
CA MET A 312 -18.09 26.21 17.50
C MET A 312 -18.35 25.00 16.61
N ARG A 313 -18.71 23.86 17.22
CA ARG A 313 -19.11 22.65 16.50
C ARG A 313 -20.60 22.37 16.67
N SER A 314 -21.05 21.25 16.11
CA SER A 314 -22.41 20.75 16.31
C SER A 314 -22.76 20.58 17.79
N VAL A 315 -24.06 20.60 18.10
CA VAL A 315 -24.61 20.31 19.43
C VAL A 315 -25.59 19.16 19.38
N SER A 316 -25.71 18.40 20.46
CA SER A 316 -26.69 17.33 20.63
C SER A 316 -28.08 17.93 20.88
N ASP A 317 -28.74 18.41 19.82
CA ASP A 317 -30.05 19.08 19.89
C ASP A 317 -31.24 18.12 20.03
N GLY A 318 -31.06 16.83 19.70
CA GLY A 318 -32.14 15.84 19.69
C GLY A 318 -32.88 15.73 18.36
N ILE A 319 -32.69 16.71 17.47
CA ILE A 319 -33.43 16.84 16.21
C ILE A 319 -32.56 16.45 15.04
N PHE A 320 -31.51 17.23 14.76
CA PHE A 320 -30.56 16.89 13.71
C PHE A 320 -29.55 15.89 14.24
N VAL A 321 -28.98 16.20 15.41
CA VAL A 321 -28.02 15.34 16.10
C VAL A 321 -28.69 14.73 17.31
N ARG A 322 -28.98 13.44 17.19
CA ARG A 322 -29.64 12.68 18.25
C ARG A 322 -28.74 12.58 19.47
N LYS A 323 -29.33 12.75 20.66
CA LYS A 323 -28.66 12.62 21.97
C LYS A 323 -28.08 11.22 22.21
N THR A 324 -28.51 10.25 21.41
CA THR A 324 -28.18 8.82 21.53
C THR A 324 -27.20 8.35 20.46
N LEU A 325 -26.69 9.24 19.60
CA LEU A 325 -25.93 8.89 18.41
C LEU A 325 -24.78 7.90 18.69
N MET A 326 -23.94 8.17 19.70
CA MET A 326 -22.83 7.25 20.04
C MET A 326 -23.33 5.90 20.58
N ARG A 327 -24.44 5.88 21.33
CA ARG A 327 -25.06 4.63 21.80
C ARG A 327 -25.61 3.81 20.62
N ASP A 328 -26.18 4.47 19.63
CA ASP A 328 -26.76 3.81 18.46
C ASP A 328 -25.66 3.23 17.55
N LEU A 329 -24.48 3.84 17.51
CA LEU A 329 -23.27 3.25 16.92
C LEU A 329 -22.83 1.99 17.68
N ILE A 330 -22.59 2.12 18.99
CA ILE A 330 -22.04 1.03 19.83
C ILE A 330 -23.00 -0.17 19.91
N SER A 331 -24.31 0.06 19.91
CA SER A 331 -25.32 -1.01 19.94
C SER A 331 -25.56 -1.70 18.58
N GLY A 332 -24.89 -1.25 17.52
CA GLY A 332 -25.06 -1.74 16.15
C GLY A 332 -26.36 -1.29 15.48
N GLU A 333 -27.15 -0.39 16.08
CA GLU A 333 -28.38 0.13 15.46
C GLU A 333 -28.08 0.92 14.19
N PHE A 334 -27.02 1.71 14.20
CA PHE A 334 -26.56 2.43 13.02
C PHE A 334 -26.19 1.46 11.88
N ALA A 335 -25.44 0.40 12.20
CA ALA A 335 -25.04 -0.63 11.24
C ALA A 335 -26.25 -1.37 10.65
N ARG A 336 -27.23 -1.76 11.48
CA ARG A 336 -28.49 -2.38 11.00
C ARG A 336 -29.27 -1.49 10.05
N ARG A 337 -29.29 -0.18 10.29
CA ARG A 337 -29.95 0.78 9.39
C ARG A 337 -29.20 0.94 8.08
N MET A 338 -27.87 0.98 8.11
CA MET A 338 -27.06 0.96 6.88
C MET A 338 -27.33 -0.31 6.06
N LEU A 339 -27.36 -1.48 6.70
CA LEU A 339 -27.68 -2.76 6.04
C LEU A 339 -29.08 -2.74 5.42
N THR A 340 -30.08 -2.26 6.15
CA THR A 340 -31.47 -2.17 5.66
C THR A 340 -31.59 -1.25 4.44
N ARG A 341 -30.71 -0.26 4.33
CA ARG A 341 -30.70 0.74 3.26
C ARG A 341 -29.65 0.48 2.18
N ASP A 342 -28.84 -0.57 2.34
CA ASP A 342 -27.69 -0.89 1.47
C ASP A 342 -26.79 0.34 1.20
N ILE A 343 -26.43 1.05 2.26
CA ILE A 343 -25.56 2.24 2.15
C ILE A 343 -24.10 1.84 2.27
N HIS A 344 -23.37 1.97 1.17
CA HIS A 344 -21.93 1.76 1.12
C HIS A 344 -21.19 3.06 1.43
N ILE A 345 -20.01 2.95 2.06
CA ILE A 345 -19.18 4.10 2.42
C ILE A 345 -17.72 3.93 2.02
N ILE A 346 -17.09 5.01 1.60
CA ILE A 346 -15.62 5.14 1.50
C ILE A 346 -15.14 6.06 2.62
N LEU A 347 -14.13 5.65 3.39
CA LEU A 347 -13.48 6.51 4.38
C LEU A 347 -12.02 6.16 4.63
N GLY A 348 -11.24 7.09 5.15
CA GLY A 348 -9.82 6.87 5.38
C GLY A 348 -9.10 8.10 5.88
N GLU A 349 -7.77 8.06 5.80
CA GLU A 349 -6.89 9.05 6.40
C GLU A 349 -5.58 9.23 5.60
N CYS A 350 -4.88 10.33 5.83
CA CYS A 350 -3.49 10.51 5.45
C CYS A 350 -2.53 9.86 6.47
N ARG A 351 -1.27 9.60 6.10
CA ARG A 351 -0.27 9.02 7.02
C ARG A 351 0.05 9.92 8.21
N ASP A 352 0.19 11.22 7.94
CA ASP A 352 0.82 12.21 8.82
C ASP A 352 -0.17 13.34 9.21
N GLU A 353 -1.45 13.02 9.45
CA GLU A 353 -2.51 13.96 9.83
C GLU A 353 -2.08 14.96 10.92
N GLN A 354 -1.32 14.47 11.91
CA GLN A 354 -0.83 15.24 13.05
C GLN A 354 -0.04 16.49 12.66
N ASN A 355 0.62 16.49 11.49
CA ASN A 355 1.50 17.59 11.10
C ASN A 355 0.72 18.87 10.73
N LEU A 356 -0.40 18.77 9.99
CA LEU A 356 -1.29 19.91 9.79
C LEU A 356 -1.91 20.33 11.13
N TYR A 357 -2.43 19.37 11.90
CA TYR A 357 -3.14 19.68 13.14
C TYR A 357 -2.24 20.34 14.19
N ALA A 358 -0.94 20.05 14.21
CA ALA A 358 0.04 20.75 15.04
C ALA A 358 0.12 22.27 14.78
N HIS A 359 -0.33 22.71 13.60
CA HIS A 359 -0.29 24.10 13.15
C HIS A 359 -1.68 24.74 13.02
N LEU A 360 -2.73 23.91 12.95
CA LEU A 360 -4.10 24.38 12.79
C LEU A 360 -4.70 24.77 14.14
N ARG A 361 -4.56 26.05 14.50
CA ARG A 361 -5.07 26.66 15.74
C ARG A 361 -4.63 25.91 17.01
N PRO A 362 -3.30 25.78 17.23
CA PRO A 362 -2.75 25.17 18.44
C PRO A 362 -3.14 25.94 19.71
N PRO A 363 -3.08 25.31 20.90
CA PRO A 363 -3.13 26.00 22.18
C PRO A 363 -2.23 27.24 22.23
N ALA A 364 -2.73 28.34 22.77
CA ALA A 364 -1.92 29.55 22.94
C ALA A 364 -0.79 29.32 23.97
N GLU A 365 -1.11 28.62 25.05
CA GLU A 365 -0.15 28.26 26.10
C GLU A 365 0.45 26.89 25.86
N ASN A 366 1.77 26.79 25.99
CA ASN A 366 2.51 25.53 25.91
C ASN A 366 2.44 24.76 27.25
N SER A 367 1.23 24.40 27.68
CA SER A 367 0.94 23.70 28.94
C SER A 367 -0.18 22.67 28.75
N LEU A 368 -0.29 21.71 29.68
CA LEU A 368 -1.43 20.78 29.72
C LEU A 368 -2.77 21.52 29.90
N ASP A 369 -2.80 22.60 30.67
CA ASP A 369 -3.99 23.42 30.86
C ASP A 369 -4.36 24.20 29.58
N GLY A 370 -3.37 24.70 28.84
CA GLY A 370 -3.56 25.28 27.52
C GLY A 370 -4.16 24.27 26.53
N LEU A 371 -3.60 23.05 26.50
CA LEU A 371 -4.15 21.94 25.71
C LEU A 371 -5.59 21.62 26.12
N ARG A 372 -5.85 21.47 27.43
CA ARG A 372 -7.19 21.19 27.95
C ARG A 372 -8.19 22.27 27.55
N THR A 373 -7.84 23.53 27.71
CA THR A 373 -8.68 24.68 27.33
C THR A 373 -9.01 24.64 25.84
N ARG A 374 -8.00 24.39 24.99
CA ARG A 374 -8.20 24.28 23.54
C ARG A 374 -9.13 23.12 23.16
N MET A 375 -9.00 21.97 23.83
CA MET A 375 -9.84 20.80 23.60
C MET A 375 -11.28 21.02 24.08
N LEU A 376 -11.46 21.72 25.20
CA LEU A 376 -12.76 22.09 25.74
C LEU A 376 -13.52 23.07 24.86
N ALA A 377 -12.87 23.79 23.94
CA ALA A 377 -13.59 24.61 22.95
C ALA A 377 -14.47 23.75 22.03
N GLU A 378 -13.99 22.57 21.62
CA GLU A 378 -14.67 21.74 20.62
C GLU A 378 -15.43 20.55 21.22
N TYR A 379 -14.90 19.95 22.29
CA TYR A 379 -15.36 18.65 22.78
C TYR A 379 -16.02 18.74 24.17
N PRO A 380 -16.92 17.80 24.52
CA PRO A 380 -17.54 17.76 25.84
C PRO A 380 -16.52 17.57 26.96
N ALA A 381 -16.77 18.19 28.12
CA ALA A 381 -15.82 18.19 29.23
C ALA A 381 -15.47 16.77 29.72
N VAL A 382 -16.46 15.89 29.78
CA VAL A 382 -16.28 14.48 30.17
C VAL A 382 -15.35 13.74 29.22
N ALA A 383 -15.46 14.00 27.90
CA ALA A 383 -14.62 13.36 26.91
C ALA A 383 -13.17 13.87 27.01
N VAL A 384 -12.98 15.19 27.16
CA VAL A 384 -11.66 15.79 27.34
C VAL A 384 -10.98 15.26 28.61
N HIS A 385 -11.73 15.17 29.72
CA HIS A 385 -11.23 14.62 30.98
C HIS A 385 -10.74 13.18 30.82
N ARG A 386 -11.59 12.29 30.29
CA ARG A 386 -11.21 10.88 30.08
C ARG A 386 -10.01 10.74 29.15
N LEU A 387 -10.00 11.50 28.05
CA LEU A 387 -8.94 11.42 27.07
C LEU A 387 -7.59 11.89 27.65
N LEU A 388 -7.55 13.08 28.24
CA LEU A 388 -6.30 13.63 28.75
C LEU A 388 -5.90 12.91 30.04
N ASP A 389 -6.78 12.81 31.03
CA ASP A 389 -6.41 12.42 32.39
C ASP A 389 -6.40 10.90 32.62
N GLU A 390 -7.19 10.14 31.87
CA GLU A 390 -7.26 8.68 32.03
C GLU A 390 -6.48 7.93 30.94
N TYR A 391 -6.44 8.45 29.71
CA TYR A 391 -5.82 7.77 28.57
C TYR A 391 -4.39 8.22 28.27
N TYR A 392 -4.17 9.50 27.93
CA TYR A 392 -2.80 9.97 27.59
C TYR A 392 -1.94 10.24 28.82
N PHE A 393 -2.52 10.73 29.92
CA PHE A 393 -1.79 11.15 31.12
C PHE A 393 -2.30 10.47 32.42
N PRO A 394 -2.40 9.12 32.47
CA PRO A 394 -2.91 8.41 33.65
C PRO A 394 -2.01 8.62 34.88
N ALA A 395 -2.65 8.71 36.05
CA ALA A 395 -1.98 8.83 37.35
C ALA A 395 -1.10 10.08 37.52
N GLY A 396 -1.45 11.19 36.87
CA GLY A 396 -0.70 12.45 36.96
C GLY A 396 0.69 12.37 36.32
N ARG A 397 0.88 11.43 35.38
CA ARG A 397 2.10 11.41 34.57
C ARG A 397 2.11 12.63 33.66
N ASP A 398 3.20 13.40 33.73
CA ASP A 398 3.41 14.52 32.82
C ASP A 398 3.70 14.07 31.37
N ARG A 399 3.85 12.76 31.11
CA ARG A 399 4.24 12.21 29.79
C ARG A 399 3.86 10.73 29.52
N PRO A 400 3.52 10.38 28.27
CA PRO A 400 3.72 9.06 27.68
C PRO A 400 5.21 8.70 27.57
N ALA A 401 5.56 7.40 27.55
CA ALA A 401 6.97 6.94 27.64
C ALA A 401 7.78 7.09 26.34
N ASP A 402 7.09 7.36 25.24
CA ASP A 402 7.52 7.15 23.85
C ASP A 402 7.72 8.46 23.06
N TRP A 403 7.32 9.61 23.60
CA TRP A 403 7.38 10.90 22.89
C TRP A 403 8.72 11.61 23.14
N LYS A 404 9.54 11.74 22.09
CA LYS A 404 10.87 12.38 22.11
C LYS A 404 10.82 13.77 21.43
N GLY A 405 10.23 14.75 22.11
CA GLY A 405 10.05 16.14 21.64
C GLY A 405 9.10 16.88 22.59
N TRP A 406 9.22 18.21 22.77
CA TRP A 406 8.46 18.95 23.79
C TRP A 406 7.76 20.19 23.23
N SER A 407 6.45 20.05 22.97
CA SER A 407 5.51 21.17 22.80
C SER A 407 4.06 20.68 22.97
N TRP A 408 3.45 21.03 24.11
CA TRP A 408 2.01 20.89 24.37
C TRP A 408 1.17 21.55 23.29
N ASN A 409 1.61 22.72 22.83
CA ASN A 409 0.86 23.48 21.86
C ASN A 409 0.95 22.94 20.42
N LYS A 410 2.04 22.28 20.01
CA LYS A 410 2.15 21.80 18.62
C LYS A 410 2.19 20.28 18.52
N GLU A 411 3.24 19.65 19.02
CA GLU A 411 3.49 18.22 18.81
C GLU A 411 2.42 17.36 19.50
N ILE A 412 2.21 17.61 20.80
CA ILE A 412 1.24 16.87 21.62
C ILE A 412 -0.18 17.17 21.14
N TYR A 413 -0.50 18.45 20.92
CA TYR A 413 -1.79 18.86 20.38
C TYR A 413 -2.07 18.20 19.02
N GLY A 414 -1.13 18.27 18.07
CA GLY A 414 -1.29 17.69 16.74
C GLY A 414 -1.54 16.19 16.80
N ALA A 415 -0.80 15.46 17.62
CA ALA A 415 -1.00 14.02 17.81
C ALA A 415 -2.38 13.68 18.39
N ILE A 416 -2.74 14.26 19.54
CA ILE A 416 -4.02 14.00 20.22
C ILE A 416 -5.20 14.44 19.36
N PHE A 417 -5.07 15.58 18.69
CA PHE A 417 -6.14 16.13 17.87
C PHE A 417 -6.33 15.33 16.59
N ALA A 418 -5.26 14.83 15.95
CA ALA A 418 -5.35 13.91 14.82
C ALA A 418 -5.95 12.55 15.22
N ASP A 419 -5.58 12.04 16.41
CA ASP A 419 -6.17 10.81 16.96
C ASP A 419 -7.69 10.97 17.13
N LEU A 420 -8.14 12.07 17.72
CA LEU A 420 -9.57 12.33 17.84
C LEU A 420 -10.24 12.60 16.49
N GLN A 421 -9.76 13.56 15.70
CA GLN A 421 -10.47 13.97 14.49
C GLN A 421 -10.48 12.89 13.42
N VAL A 422 -9.40 12.12 13.31
CA VAL A 422 -9.17 11.25 12.16
C VAL A 422 -8.91 9.82 12.59
N TYR A 423 -7.83 9.52 13.31
CA TYR A 423 -7.39 8.12 13.45
C TYR A 423 -8.31 7.26 14.31
N MET A 424 -8.47 7.58 15.60
CA MET A 424 -9.20 6.75 16.56
C MET A 424 -10.70 6.72 16.25
N LEU A 425 -11.32 7.86 15.95
CA LEU A 425 -12.77 7.90 15.72
C LEU A 425 -13.17 7.24 14.40
N THR A 426 -12.34 7.33 13.35
CA THR A 426 -12.56 6.55 12.11
C THR A 426 -12.44 5.06 12.36
N ARG A 427 -11.42 4.63 13.10
CA ARG A 427 -11.26 3.21 13.47
C ARG A 427 -12.39 2.71 14.36
N ALA A 428 -12.83 3.51 15.32
CA ALA A 428 -13.97 3.18 16.18
C ALA A 428 -15.28 3.08 15.38
N PHE A 429 -15.50 3.98 14.42
CA PHE A 429 -16.67 3.91 13.54
C PHE A 429 -16.68 2.61 12.73
N MET A 430 -15.57 2.29 12.06
CA MET A 430 -15.43 1.05 11.30
C MET A 430 -15.60 -0.18 12.19
N TYR A 431 -15.03 -0.18 13.39
CA TYR A 431 -15.20 -1.26 14.35
C TYR A 431 -16.68 -1.45 14.75
N CYS A 432 -17.42 -0.37 14.98
CA CYS A 432 -18.86 -0.44 15.29
C CYS A 432 -19.68 -0.98 14.10
N LEU A 433 -19.30 -0.63 12.86
CA LEU A 433 -19.96 -1.17 11.66
C LEU A 433 -19.66 -2.65 11.46
N GLU A 434 -18.40 -3.06 11.59
CA GLU A 434 -17.95 -4.45 11.50
C GLU A 434 -18.67 -5.33 12.54
N THR A 435 -18.62 -4.94 13.81
CA THR A 435 -19.28 -5.68 14.90
C THR A 435 -20.81 -5.67 14.79
N GLY A 436 -21.37 -4.65 14.12
CA GLY A 436 -22.78 -4.59 13.77
C GLY A 436 -23.17 -5.36 12.49
N GLY A 437 -22.23 -6.05 11.84
CA GLY A 437 -22.45 -6.87 10.64
C GLY A 437 -22.41 -6.11 9.30
N ALA A 438 -22.06 -4.83 9.32
CA ALA A 438 -22.02 -3.93 8.16
C ALA A 438 -20.61 -3.73 7.57
N GLY A 439 -19.64 -4.55 7.97
CA GLY A 439 -18.24 -4.45 7.51
C GLY A 439 -18.05 -4.45 5.99
N HIS A 440 -18.83 -5.29 5.30
CA HIS A 440 -18.79 -5.41 3.83
C HIS A 440 -19.31 -4.17 3.08
N LEU A 441 -19.94 -3.23 3.79
CA LEU A 441 -20.38 -1.93 3.23
C LEU A 441 -19.29 -0.85 3.34
N VAL A 442 -18.12 -1.19 3.92
CA VAL A 442 -17.06 -0.24 4.27
C VAL A 442 -15.84 -0.43 3.37
N HIS A 443 -15.46 0.64 2.68
CA HIS A 443 -14.28 0.70 1.82
C HIS A 443 -13.26 1.66 2.42
N ARG A 444 -12.21 1.11 3.04
CA ARG A 444 -11.19 1.93 3.72
C ARG A 444 -10.03 2.31 2.78
N TYR A 445 -9.47 3.51 2.95
CA TYR A 445 -8.17 3.89 2.39
C TYR A 445 -7.19 4.42 3.48
N ARG A 446 -5.87 4.37 3.21
CA ARG A 446 -4.87 5.25 3.83
C ARG A 446 -3.92 5.76 2.75
N VAL A 447 -3.70 7.07 2.70
CA VAL A 447 -2.85 7.69 1.70
C VAL A 447 -1.44 7.85 2.25
N GLU A 448 -0.48 7.20 1.59
CA GLU A 448 0.96 7.21 1.90
C GLU A 448 1.77 8.04 0.91
N TRP A 449 1.09 8.67 -0.05
CA TRP A 449 1.69 9.36 -1.18
C TRP A 449 1.00 10.70 -1.41
N ARG A 450 1.75 11.75 -1.76
CA ARG A 450 1.18 13.05 -2.16
C ARG A 450 1.72 13.48 -3.51
N ALA A 451 0.88 14.16 -4.28
CA ALA A 451 1.28 14.72 -5.57
C ALA A 451 2.26 15.89 -5.37
N LYS A 452 3.23 16.05 -6.27
CA LYS A 452 4.23 17.11 -6.21
C LYS A 452 3.61 18.52 -6.22
N GLU A 453 2.47 18.68 -6.87
CA GLU A 453 1.76 19.97 -6.89
C GLU A 453 1.36 20.45 -5.47
N THR A 454 1.17 19.53 -4.53
CA THR A 454 0.81 19.86 -3.13
C THR A 454 1.92 20.61 -2.40
N ASP A 455 3.17 20.45 -2.84
CA ASP A 455 4.35 21.09 -2.25
C ASP A 455 4.28 22.62 -2.34
N VAL A 456 3.43 23.17 -3.24
CA VAL A 456 3.20 24.61 -3.37
C VAL A 456 2.48 25.19 -2.15
N LYS A 457 1.60 24.41 -1.51
CA LYS A 457 0.77 24.85 -0.38
C LYS A 457 1.20 24.21 0.95
N THR A 458 1.86 23.06 0.91
CA THR A 458 2.14 22.27 2.11
C THR A 458 3.62 21.90 2.21
N PRO A 459 4.30 22.25 3.32
CA PRO A 459 5.72 21.94 3.52
C PRO A 459 6.05 20.46 3.32
N VAL A 460 7.21 20.16 2.73
CA VAL A 460 7.64 18.79 2.39
C VAL A 460 7.91 17.97 3.65
N GLU A 461 8.48 18.61 4.66
CA GLU A 461 8.74 18.05 5.98
C GLU A 461 7.46 17.61 6.72
N TRP A 462 6.28 18.07 6.32
CA TRP A 462 5.01 17.63 6.90
C TRP A 462 4.54 16.28 6.34
N GLY A 463 5.25 15.71 5.37
CA GLY A 463 4.92 14.41 4.80
C GLY A 463 3.53 14.39 4.15
N VAL A 464 2.84 13.25 4.22
CA VAL A 464 1.49 13.08 3.66
C VAL A 464 0.50 13.43 4.75
N THR A 465 0.25 14.72 4.91
CA THR A 465 -0.61 15.26 5.96
C THR A 465 -1.98 15.63 5.43
N HIS A 466 -2.87 16.05 6.34
CA HIS A 466 -4.23 16.44 6.05
C HIS A 466 -4.29 17.46 4.89
N GLY A 467 -5.01 17.12 3.83
CA GLY A 467 -5.28 17.96 2.67
C GLY A 467 -4.37 17.67 1.48
N THR A 468 -3.26 16.96 1.69
CA THR A 468 -2.31 16.60 0.61
C THR A 468 -2.83 15.49 -0.31
N ASP A 469 -3.89 14.80 0.09
CA ASP A 469 -4.60 13.80 -0.70
C ASP A 469 -5.73 14.40 -1.57
N ASN A 470 -6.07 15.70 -1.42
CA ASN A 470 -7.06 16.36 -2.29
C ASN A 470 -6.69 16.25 -3.78
N SER A 471 -5.40 16.32 -4.12
CA SER A 471 -4.90 16.13 -5.49
C SER A 471 -5.26 14.78 -6.08
N ILE A 472 -5.51 13.77 -5.25
CA ILE A 472 -6.04 12.47 -5.69
C ILE A 472 -7.52 12.63 -6.00
N TRP A 473 -8.29 13.09 -5.02
CA TRP A 473 -9.76 13.11 -5.06
C TRP A 473 -10.36 14.09 -6.07
N VAL A 474 -9.63 15.14 -6.44
CA VAL A 474 -10.06 16.12 -7.44
C VAL A 474 -9.09 16.26 -8.62
N TYR A 475 -8.22 15.27 -8.80
CA TYR A 475 -7.34 15.16 -9.97
C TYR A 475 -6.46 16.42 -10.19
N GLY A 476 -5.64 16.73 -9.19
CA GLY A 476 -4.66 17.82 -9.21
C GLY A 476 -5.20 19.22 -8.92
N GLU A 477 -6.44 19.34 -8.40
CA GLU A 477 -7.06 20.60 -7.97
C GLU A 477 -7.02 21.74 -9.02
N GLY A 478 -7.06 21.41 -10.32
CA GLY A 478 -6.93 22.38 -11.40
C GLY A 478 -5.52 22.99 -11.56
N ARG A 479 -4.53 22.53 -10.79
CA ARG A 479 -3.08 22.83 -10.97
C ARG A 479 -2.38 21.80 -11.86
N GLY A 480 -3.02 20.64 -12.04
CA GLY A 480 -2.57 19.56 -12.90
C GLY A 480 -1.64 18.58 -12.19
N LEU A 481 -1.71 17.33 -12.63
CA LEU A 481 -0.82 16.25 -12.23
C LEU A 481 0.17 15.96 -13.36
N ASN A 482 1.39 15.57 -13.05
CA ASN A 482 2.32 15.12 -14.09
C ASN A 482 1.89 13.75 -14.66
N PRO A 483 2.33 13.34 -15.87
CA PRO A 483 1.83 12.12 -16.52
C PRO A 483 1.98 10.82 -15.70
N ALA A 484 2.99 10.71 -14.83
CA ALA A 484 3.14 9.55 -13.95
C ALA A 484 2.12 9.58 -12.80
N GLU A 485 1.92 10.75 -12.20
CA GLU A 485 0.91 11.00 -11.16
C GLU A 485 -0.51 10.74 -11.67
N GLN A 486 -0.82 11.24 -12.87
CA GLN A 486 -2.11 11.02 -13.53
C GLN A 486 -2.45 9.54 -13.65
N ARG A 487 -1.48 8.71 -14.08
CA ARG A 487 -1.71 7.27 -14.26
C ARG A 487 -2.14 6.61 -12.95
N VAL A 488 -1.45 6.90 -11.85
CA VAL A 488 -1.78 6.24 -10.59
C VAL A 488 -3.00 6.83 -9.92
N VAL A 489 -3.18 8.15 -9.94
CA VAL A 489 -4.41 8.74 -9.41
C VAL A 489 -5.64 8.15 -10.12
N LYS A 490 -5.58 7.95 -11.44
CA LYS A 490 -6.64 7.27 -12.20
C LYS A 490 -6.79 5.81 -11.77
N SER A 491 -5.73 5.01 -11.94
CA SER A 491 -5.85 3.55 -11.82
C SER A 491 -6.03 3.07 -10.38
N ALA A 492 -5.44 3.76 -9.40
CA ALA A 492 -5.46 3.34 -7.99
C ALA A 492 -6.69 3.84 -7.25
N PHE A 493 -7.24 5.00 -7.63
CA PHE A 493 -8.32 5.65 -6.89
C PHE A 493 -9.50 6.00 -7.79
N LEU A 494 -9.33 6.90 -8.76
CA LEU A 494 -10.48 7.53 -9.42
C LEU A 494 -11.33 6.57 -10.26
N ASP A 495 -10.77 5.50 -10.82
CA ASP A 495 -11.57 4.51 -11.54
C ASP A 495 -12.54 3.76 -10.62
N ALA A 496 -12.07 3.29 -9.46
CA ALA A 496 -12.95 2.68 -8.46
C ALA A 496 -13.92 3.72 -7.87
N TYR A 497 -13.45 4.95 -7.67
CA TYR A 497 -14.25 6.05 -7.18
C TYR A 497 -15.42 6.41 -8.12
N ALA A 498 -15.17 6.43 -9.43
CA ALA A 498 -16.19 6.64 -10.45
C ALA A 498 -17.22 5.50 -10.48
N GLU A 499 -16.78 4.25 -10.33
CA GLU A 499 -17.67 3.08 -10.24
C GLU A 499 -18.55 3.12 -8.98
N PHE A 500 -17.99 3.51 -7.84
CA PHE A 500 -18.71 3.69 -6.58
C PHE A 500 -19.84 4.73 -6.70
N VAL A 501 -19.52 5.91 -7.23
CA VAL A 501 -20.50 6.99 -7.45
C VAL A 501 -21.56 6.58 -8.48
N ALA A 502 -21.17 5.82 -9.51
CA ALA A 502 -22.10 5.24 -10.47
C ALA A 502 -22.98 4.12 -9.89
N GLY A 503 -22.70 3.68 -8.67
CA GLY A 503 -23.46 2.69 -7.93
C GLY A 503 -23.15 1.24 -8.26
N LYS A 504 -21.92 0.99 -8.68
CA LYS A 504 -21.38 -0.35 -8.91
C LYS A 504 -20.65 -0.84 -7.67
N ASP A 505 -20.57 -2.16 -7.53
CA ASP A 505 -19.68 -2.79 -6.56
C ASP A 505 -18.21 -2.57 -6.99
N ILE A 506 -17.39 -2.15 -6.04
CA ILE A 506 -15.99 -1.84 -6.25
C ILE A 506 -15.04 -2.84 -5.60
N VAL A 507 -15.51 -3.88 -4.89
CA VAL A 507 -14.66 -4.81 -4.13
C VAL A 507 -13.54 -5.42 -4.98
N ALA A 508 -13.79 -5.72 -6.25
CA ALA A 508 -12.78 -6.27 -7.16
C ALA A 508 -11.67 -5.26 -7.57
N ARG A 509 -11.91 -3.96 -7.41
CA ARG A 509 -10.98 -2.87 -7.75
C ARG A 509 -10.50 -2.07 -6.55
N TRP A 510 -11.20 -2.12 -5.43
CA TRP A 510 -10.91 -1.36 -4.23
C TRP A 510 -9.93 -2.14 -3.34
N GLY A 511 -8.74 -1.57 -3.15
CA GLY A 511 -7.62 -2.22 -2.49
C GLY A 511 -6.49 -2.54 -3.47
N ALA A 512 -5.26 -2.54 -3.00
CA ALA A 512 -4.09 -2.84 -3.83
C ALA A 512 -4.06 -4.34 -4.15
N THR A 513 -4.61 -4.74 -5.30
CA THR A 513 -4.34 -6.05 -5.90
C THR A 513 -3.13 -5.90 -6.83
N GLY A 514 -1.95 -6.25 -6.33
CA GLY A 514 -0.70 -6.14 -7.09
C GLY A 514 0.00 -4.78 -6.94
N GLN A 515 1.33 -4.82 -7.08
CA GLN A 515 2.22 -3.68 -6.91
C GLN A 515 1.85 -2.51 -7.83
N ILE A 516 1.55 -1.35 -7.24
CA ILE A 516 1.83 -0.07 -7.92
C ILE A 516 3.22 0.36 -7.48
N ILE A 517 4.21 0.05 -8.32
CA ILE A 517 5.60 0.46 -8.13
C ILE A 517 5.70 1.95 -8.45
N TRP A 518 5.97 2.74 -7.43
CA TRP A 518 6.47 4.10 -7.60
C TRP A 518 7.98 4.12 -7.45
N SER A 519 8.68 4.49 -8.52
CA SER A 519 10.11 4.78 -8.48
C SER A 519 10.34 6.29 -8.44
N THR A 520 10.30 6.89 -7.25
CA THR A 520 11.02 8.14 -6.96
C THR A 520 11.52 8.07 -5.54
N GLY A 521 12.83 8.26 -5.40
CA GLY A 521 13.57 8.03 -4.17
C GLY A 521 13.14 8.93 -3.00
N ASP A 522 13.45 8.38 -1.83
CA ASP A 522 13.51 8.97 -0.50
C ASP A 522 12.27 8.89 0.41
N THR A 523 12.53 8.25 1.55
CA THR A 523 11.81 8.11 2.83
C THR A 523 10.71 7.05 3.01
N ILE A 524 10.71 6.51 4.23
CA ILE A 524 10.46 5.12 4.67
C ILE A 524 9.46 5.15 5.86
N LEU A 525 8.50 4.20 5.87
CA LEU A 525 7.74 3.54 6.97
C LEU A 525 6.96 4.40 7.99
N ASP A 526 5.78 4.03 8.53
CA ASP A 526 5.15 2.72 8.75
C ASP A 526 3.60 2.81 8.84
N MET A 527 2.92 1.72 8.50
CA MET A 527 1.48 1.51 8.73
C MET A 527 1.26 0.15 9.39
N ALA A 528 0.77 0.13 10.62
CA ALA A 528 0.52 -1.12 11.34
C ALA A 528 -0.67 -1.91 10.75
N ILE A 529 -0.33 -2.97 10.01
CA ILE A 529 -0.64 -4.38 10.32
C ILE A 529 -2.12 -4.81 10.20
N ALA A 530 -2.47 -5.36 9.04
CA ALA A 530 -2.88 -6.76 9.05
C ALA A 530 -1.58 -7.57 9.03
N TYR A 531 -1.35 -8.46 9.99
CA TYR A 531 -0.18 -9.35 9.93
C TYR A 531 -0.38 -10.22 8.70
N LEU A 532 0.32 -9.89 7.61
CA LEU A 532 0.68 -10.91 6.64
C LEU A 532 1.68 -11.80 7.37
N ASP A 533 1.18 -12.89 7.95
CA ASP A 533 2.01 -13.94 8.53
C ASP A 533 2.80 -14.70 7.45
N ARG A 534 2.61 -14.34 6.18
CA ARG A 534 3.10 -15.03 4.99
C ARG A 534 3.46 -14.07 3.86
N ILE A 535 4.47 -14.44 3.08
CA ILE A 535 4.69 -13.95 1.72
C ILE A 535 4.18 -14.97 0.70
N SER A 536 3.91 -14.52 -0.53
CA SER A 536 3.61 -15.40 -1.67
C SER A 536 4.54 -15.09 -2.83
N LEU A 537 5.24 -16.11 -3.34
CA LEU A 537 6.17 -15.98 -4.46
C LEU A 537 6.07 -17.21 -5.37
N HIS A 538 5.96 -16.97 -6.69
CA HIS A 538 5.92 -18.01 -7.71
C HIS A 538 4.86 -19.11 -7.44
N GLY A 539 3.68 -18.73 -6.93
CA GLY A 539 2.60 -19.67 -6.60
C GLY A 539 2.83 -20.49 -5.33
N LYS A 540 3.90 -20.24 -4.58
CA LYS A 540 4.16 -20.80 -3.24
C LYS A 540 3.95 -19.73 -2.18
N SER A 541 3.49 -20.14 -0.98
CA SER A 541 3.36 -19.26 0.18
C SER A 541 4.35 -19.67 1.25
N TYR A 542 5.04 -18.71 1.86
CA TYR A 542 6.04 -18.94 2.91
C TYR A 542 5.66 -18.13 4.14
N LYS A 543 5.56 -18.78 5.31
CA LYS A 543 5.40 -18.05 6.58
C LYS A 543 6.61 -17.18 6.88
N LEU A 544 6.40 -16.04 7.53
CA LEU A 544 7.49 -15.24 8.07
C LEU A 544 8.19 -15.99 9.22
N PRO A 545 9.52 -15.87 9.38
CA PRO A 545 10.23 -16.51 10.48
C PRO A 545 9.78 -15.92 11.82
N THR A 546 9.46 -16.79 12.78
CA THR A 546 9.06 -16.38 14.15
C THR A 546 10.23 -16.40 15.13
N ARG A 547 11.37 -16.94 14.70
CA ARG A 547 12.63 -17.02 15.42
C ARG A 547 13.81 -17.05 14.42
N PRO A 548 15.07 -16.87 14.86
CA PRO A 548 16.22 -16.94 13.97
C PRO A 548 16.20 -18.21 13.12
N THR A 549 16.24 -18.03 11.81
CA THR A 549 16.03 -19.10 10.83
C THR A 549 17.20 -19.13 9.86
N VAL A 550 17.82 -20.29 9.66
CA VAL A 550 19.08 -20.39 8.90
C VAL A 550 18.98 -21.49 7.84
N VAL A 551 19.24 -21.12 6.59
CA VAL A 551 19.48 -22.03 5.47
C VAL A 551 20.98 -22.09 5.20
N VAL A 552 21.54 -23.30 5.19
CA VAL A 552 22.95 -23.56 4.86
C VAL A 552 23.03 -24.43 3.61
N CYS A 553 23.60 -23.89 2.54
CA CYS A 553 23.96 -24.63 1.34
C CYS A 553 25.46 -24.97 1.37
N ILE A 554 25.77 -26.24 1.55
CA ILE A 554 27.13 -26.77 1.49
C ILE A 554 27.41 -27.19 0.06
N ASP A 555 28.30 -26.46 -0.62
CA ASP A 555 28.61 -26.72 -2.03
C ASP A 555 29.31 -28.08 -2.22
N GLY A 556 28.86 -28.87 -3.20
CA GLY A 556 29.35 -30.24 -3.42
C GLY A 556 28.91 -31.29 -2.38
N PHE A 557 27.91 -31.01 -1.54
CA PHE A 557 27.51 -31.88 -0.43
C PHE A 557 26.69 -33.10 -0.88
N THR A 558 27.39 -34.22 -1.09
CA THR A 558 26.78 -35.52 -1.38
C THR A 558 26.32 -36.26 -0.11
N PRO A 559 25.34 -37.17 -0.21
CA PRO A 559 25.00 -38.10 0.87
C PRO A 559 26.19 -38.93 1.39
N ALA A 560 27.23 -39.14 0.58
CA ALA A 560 28.41 -39.87 1.02
C ALA A 560 29.22 -39.12 2.09
N TYR A 561 29.34 -37.79 2.03
CA TYR A 561 30.00 -37.02 3.09
C TYR A 561 29.22 -37.10 4.40
N LEU A 562 27.88 -37.00 4.33
CA LEU A 562 27.01 -37.14 5.50
C LEU A 562 27.14 -38.54 6.12
N ASN A 563 26.92 -39.59 5.34
CA ASN A 563 26.90 -40.97 5.84
C ASN A 563 28.26 -41.39 6.41
N GLN A 564 29.36 -41.04 5.72
CA GLN A 564 30.70 -41.36 6.19
C GLN A 564 31.04 -40.56 7.45
N GLY A 565 30.71 -39.26 7.50
CA GLY A 565 30.97 -38.43 8.68
C GLY A 565 30.15 -38.83 9.92
N ILE A 566 28.90 -39.27 9.75
CA ILE A 566 28.10 -39.85 10.84
C ILE A 566 28.74 -41.15 11.33
N LYS A 567 29.13 -42.03 10.41
CA LYS A 567 29.78 -43.31 10.73
C LYS A 567 31.10 -43.11 11.49
N ASP A 568 31.86 -42.10 11.11
CA ASP A 568 33.16 -41.76 11.73
C ASP A 568 33.00 -40.93 13.02
N GLY A 569 31.76 -40.60 13.42
CA GLY A 569 31.46 -39.86 14.65
C GLY A 569 31.85 -38.39 14.65
N ILE A 570 32.02 -37.79 13.46
CA ILE A 570 32.48 -36.41 13.30
C ILE A 570 31.36 -35.40 12.97
N LEU A 571 30.17 -35.88 12.59
CA LEU A 571 29.00 -35.04 12.28
C LEU A 571 27.87 -35.27 13.30
N LEU A 572 28.13 -34.92 14.55
CA LEU A 572 27.20 -35.19 15.66
C LEU A 572 25.89 -34.41 15.51
N THR A 573 25.97 -33.16 15.07
CA THR A 573 24.79 -32.29 14.92
C THR A 573 23.91 -32.74 13.76
N LEU A 574 24.51 -33.00 12.59
CA LEU A 574 23.77 -33.47 11.42
C LEU A 574 23.25 -34.90 11.60
N ALA A 575 23.95 -35.74 12.38
CA ALA A 575 23.42 -37.03 12.80
C ALA A 575 22.12 -36.87 13.61
N GLU A 576 22.09 -35.89 14.51
CA GLU A 576 20.89 -35.59 15.30
C GLU A 576 19.76 -35.05 14.43
N PHE A 577 20.04 -34.14 13.47
CA PHE A 577 19.02 -33.65 12.53
C PHE A 577 18.39 -34.82 11.75
N ALA A 578 19.21 -35.77 11.30
CA ALA A 578 18.72 -36.93 10.56
C ALA A 578 17.92 -37.91 11.43
N LYS A 579 18.13 -37.91 12.75
CA LYS A 579 17.50 -38.82 13.69
C LYS A 579 16.21 -38.26 14.29
N THR A 580 16.21 -37.00 14.71
CA THR A 580 15.12 -36.39 15.49
C THR A 580 14.48 -35.18 14.80
N GLY A 581 15.16 -34.59 13.82
CA GLY A 581 14.65 -33.51 12.99
C GLY A 581 13.99 -34.01 11.71
N PHE A 582 14.48 -33.54 10.58
CA PHE A 582 14.09 -34.01 9.24
C PHE A 582 15.32 -34.41 8.42
N TYR A 583 15.20 -35.49 7.65
CA TYR A 583 16.17 -35.85 6.63
C TYR A 583 15.49 -36.49 5.42
N HIS A 584 15.88 -36.02 4.24
CA HIS A 584 15.60 -36.69 2.97
C HIS A 584 16.79 -36.53 2.02
N THR A 585 16.90 -37.42 1.03
CA THR A 585 17.76 -37.16 -0.14
C THR A 585 16.95 -36.37 -1.17
N ALA A 586 17.31 -35.12 -1.42
CA ALA A 586 16.66 -34.25 -2.39
C ALA A 586 17.37 -34.30 -3.75
N LYS A 587 16.68 -33.85 -4.79
CA LYS A 587 17.23 -33.67 -6.13
C LYS A 587 17.47 -32.19 -6.42
N VAL A 588 18.65 -31.89 -6.95
CA VAL A 588 19.01 -30.55 -7.41
C VAL A 588 18.50 -30.31 -8.85
N ALA A 589 18.37 -29.05 -9.25
CA ALA A 589 18.06 -28.65 -10.61
C ALA A 589 19.15 -29.08 -11.61
N MET A 590 18.73 -29.37 -12.84
CA MET A 590 19.64 -29.74 -13.93
C MET A 590 19.92 -28.55 -14.85
N PRO A 591 21.19 -28.33 -15.23
CA PRO A 591 22.34 -29.13 -14.85
C PRO A 591 22.80 -28.82 -13.40
N SER A 592 23.36 -29.81 -12.71
CA SER A 592 23.66 -29.76 -11.26
C SER A 592 24.88 -28.88 -10.95
N PHE A 593 24.70 -27.57 -11.10
CA PHE A 593 25.74 -26.54 -10.96
C PHE A 593 25.40 -25.59 -9.83
N THR A 594 26.44 -24.91 -9.33
CA THR A 594 26.36 -23.86 -8.31
C THR A 594 25.32 -22.78 -8.66
N ASN A 595 25.49 -22.03 -9.76
CA ASN A 595 24.61 -20.90 -10.09
C ASN A 595 23.12 -21.29 -10.24
N PRO A 596 22.75 -22.21 -11.15
CA PRO A 596 21.38 -22.72 -11.26
C PRO A 596 20.75 -23.11 -9.93
N ASN A 597 21.46 -23.86 -9.09
CA ASN A 597 20.88 -24.41 -7.88
C ASN A 597 20.80 -23.44 -6.72
N ASN A 598 21.79 -22.56 -6.53
CA ASN A 598 21.67 -21.50 -5.54
C ASN A 598 20.54 -20.54 -5.91
N VAL A 599 20.34 -20.26 -7.21
CA VAL A 599 19.19 -19.48 -7.68
C VAL A 599 17.88 -20.22 -7.49
N SER A 600 17.84 -21.53 -7.80
CA SER A 600 16.65 -22.33 -7.51
C SER A 600 16.30 -22.28 -6.03
N ILE A 601 17.29 -22.42 -5.14
CA ILE A 601 17.11 -22.37 -3.68
C ILE A 601 16.46 -21.06 -3.25
N ILE A 602 17.02 -19.90 -3.65
CA ILE A 602 16.48 -18.60 -3.23
C ILE A 602 15.18 -18.23 -3.95
N THR A 603 14.78 -18.90 -5.04
CA THR A 603 13.52 -18.62 -5.75
C THR A 603 12.42 -19.64 -5.45
N GLY A 604 12.79 -20.79 -4.86
CA GLY A 604 11.92 -21.94 -4.63
C GLY A 604 11.46 -22.65 -5.91
N GLN A 605 12.16 -22.45 -7.04
CA GLN A 605 11.69 -22.81 -8.38
C GLN A 605 12.77 -23.42 -9.26
N PRO A 606 12.42 -24.20 -10.31
CA PRO A 606 13.37 -24.75 -11.27
C PRO A 606 13.85 -23.70 -12.29
N THR A 607 14.89 -24.07 -13.06
CA THR A 607 15.57 -23.15 -14.00
C THR A 607 14.67 -22.63 -15.13
N ALA A 608 13.61 -23.35 -15.49
CA ALA A 608 12.60 -22.88 -16.46
C ALA A 608 11.92 -21.58 -16.00
N VAL A 609 11.74 -21.39 -14.69
CA VAL A 609 11.09 -20.21 -14.12
C VAL A 609 12.09 -19.07 -13.99
N HIS A 610 13.19 -19.29 -13.27
CA HIS A 610 14.14 -18.23 -12.95
C HIS A 610 15.18 -17.94 -14.06
N GLY A 611 15.24 -18.78 -15.10
CA GLY A 611 16.05 -18.60 -16.30
C GLY A 611 17.54 -18.94 -16.16
N ILE A 612 18.10 -19.00 -14.95
CA ILE A 612 19.52 -19.29 -14.73
C ILE A 612 19.79 -20.79 -14.87
N SER A 613 20.37 -21.21 -16.00
CA SER A 613 20.58 -22.63 -16.33
C SER A 613 22.06 -23.00 -16.59
N GLY A 614 23.00 -22.14 -16.24
CA GLY A 614 24.44 -22.41 -16.30
C GLY A 614 25.28 -21.19 -15.91
N ASN A 615 26.59 -21.25 -16.15
CA ASN A 615 27.44 -20.05 -16.17
C ASN A 615 27.51 -19.43 -17.57
N TYR A 616 27.16 -20.22 -18.59
CA TYR A 616 27.39 -19.92 -19.99
C TYR A 616 26.32 -20.54 -20.89
N PHE A 617 25.89 -19.80 -21.91
CA PHE A 617 25.04 -20.30 -23.00
C PHE A 617 25.31 -19.53 -24.29
N LEU A 618 24.88 -20.06 -25.43
CA LEU A 618 24.96 -19.35 -26.70
C LEU A 618 23.63 -18.65 -26.93
N ASP A 619 23.64 -17.33 -27.11
CA ASP A 619 22.46 -16.61 -27.56
C ASP A 619 22.28 -16.90 -29.06
N THR A 620 21.22 -17.64 -29.39
CA THR A 620 20.94 -18.05 -30.76
C THR A 620 20.48 -16.90 -31.66
N ALA A 621 20.01 -15.79 -31.09
CA ALA A 621 19.59 -14.62 -31.85
C ALA A 621 20.79 -13.78 -32.30
N THR A 622 21.80 -13.63 -31.44
CA THR A 622 22.99 -12.82 -31.74
C THR A 622 24.19 -13.67 -32.21
N GLY A 623 24.17 -14.98 -31.97
CA GLY A 623 25.30 -15.88 -32.19
C GLY A 623 26.46 -15.66 -31.20
N THR A 624 26.26 -14.87 -30.15
CA THR A 624 27.30 -14.56 -29.16
C THR A 624 27.14 -15.43 -27.93
N GLU A 625 28.26 -15.87 -27.38
CA GLU A 625 28.25 -16.60 -26.12
C GLU A 625 28.03 -15.63 -24.94
N ALA A 626 26.99 -15.89 -24.14
CA ALA A 626 26.55 -15.04 -23.04
C ALA A 626 26.88 -15.67 -21.68
N MET A 627 27.38 -14.84 -20.76
CA MET A 627 27.88 -15.25 -19.46
C MET A 627 27.01 -14.74 -18.32
N ILE A 628 26.80 -15.57 -17.32
CA ILE A 628 26.00 -15.24 -16.13
C ILE A 628 26.95 -14.93 -14.99
N VAL A 629 27.19 -13.63 -14.76
CA VAL A 629 28.12 -13.10 -13.73
C VAL A 629 27.44 -12.25 -12.65
N ASP A 630 26.16 -11.97 -12.84
CA ASP A 630 25.29 -11.21 -11.94
C ASP A 630 23.82 -11.62 -12.14
N ASP A 631 22.92 -10.89 -11.50
CA ASP A 631 21.47 -11.09 -11.50
C ASP A 631 20.76 -10.55 -12.76
N GLY A 632 21.45 -9.91 -13.70
CA GLY A 632 20.83 -9.27 -14.87
C GLY A 632 20.06 -10.21 -15.80
N LEU A 633 20.31 -11.51 -15.70
CA LEU A 633 19.63 -12.55 -16.49
C LEU A 633 18.61 -13.37 -15.68
N LEU A 634 18.40 -13.05 -14.41
CA LEU A 634 17.42 -13.65 -13.52
C LEU A 634 16.00 -13.20 -13.91
N ARG A 635 15.03 -14.12 -13.86
CA ARG A 635 13.61 -13.83 -14.06
C ARG A 635 12.86 -13.89 -12.73
N GLY A 636 12.07 -12.87 -12.45
CA GLY A 636 11.25 -12.81 -11.24
C GLY A 636 12.05 -12.39 -10.00
N SER A 637 11.41 -12.54 -8.84
CA SER A 637 11.97 -12.14 -7.53
C SER A 637 12.52 -13.35 -6.77
N THR A 638 13.13 -13.12 -5.60
CA THR A 638 13.66 -14.18 -4.71
C THR A 638 12.89 -14.19 -3.39
N ILE A 639 12.84 -15.35 -2.73
CA ILE A 639 12.31 -15.51 -1.37
C ILE A 639 13.02 -14.54 -0.43
N LEU A 640 14.33 -14.35 -0.60
CA LEU A 640 15.12 -13.41 0.21
C LEU A 640 14.65 -11.96 0.02
N ALA A 641 14.39 -11.54 -1.23
CA ALA A 641 13.87 -10.21 -1.53
C ALA A 641 12.45 -10.00 -1.00
N GLU A 642 11.55 -10.97 -1.19
CA GLU A 642 10.18 -10.89 -0.69
C GLU A 642 10.12 -10.90 0.84
N MET A 643 10.99 -11.67 1.51
CA MET A 643 11.13 -11.64 2.96
C MET A 643 11.61 -10.28 3.45
N ALA A 644 12.63 -9.70 2.81
CA ALA A 644 13.08 -8.35 3.13
C ALA A 644 12.00 -7.29 2.86
N ALA A 645 11.19 -7.46 1.81
CA ALA A 645 10.04 -6.59 1.52
C ALA A 645 8.92 -6.73 2.57
N ALA A 646 8.79 -7.89 3.20
CA ALA A 646 7.91 -8.15 4.35
C ALA A 646 8.58 -7.83 5.72
N ASP A 647 9.63 -7.01 5.70
CA ASP A 647 10.34 -6.50 6.89
C ASP A 647 11.08 -7.55 7.72
N VAL A 648 11.38 -8.72 7.13
CA VAL A 648 12.30 -9.70 7.71
C VAL A 648 13.75 -9.25 7.48
N ARG A 649 14.58 -9.23 8.52
CA ARG A 649 16.00 -8.87 8.36
C ARG A 649 16.75 -10.05 7.76
N VAL A 650 17.22 -9.91 6.52
CA VAL A 650 17.83 -11.02 5.76
C VAL A 650 19.35 -10.91 5.68
N ALA A 651 20.06 -12.00 5.94
CA ALA A 651 21.49 -12.13 5.74
C ALA A 651 21.82 -13.13 4.63
N ALA A 652 22.33 -12.65 3.49
CA ALA A 652 22.74 -13.48 2.36
C ALA A 652 24.27 -13.51 2.23
N ILE A 653 24.91 -14.60 2.69
CA ILE A 653 26.37 -14.68 2.82
C ILE A 653 26.89 -15.84 1.97
N THR A 654 27.97 -15.58 1.24
CA THR A 654 28.55 -16.56 0.31
C THR A 654 30.07 -16.55 0.36
N ALA A 655 30.67 -17.68 -0.03
CA ALA A 655 32.11 -17.77 -0.26
C ALA A 655 32.54 -17.36 -1.69
N LYS A 656 31.61 -17.00 -2.60
CA LYS A 656 31.86 -16.68 -4.02
C LYS A 656 31.25 -15.30 -4.37
N ASP A 657 32.04 -14.29 -4.77
CA ASP A 657 31.54 -12.91 -5.00
C ASP A 657 30.56 -12.80 -6.17
N LYS A 658 30.76 -13.58 -7.24
CA LYS A 658 29.79 -13.61 -8.35
C LYS A 658 28.42 -14.11 -7.87
N LEU A 659 28.42 -15.10 -6.98
CA LEU A 659 27.18 -15.61 -6.41
C LEU A 659 26.55 -14.58 -5.46
N ARG A 660 27.36 -13.75 -4.77
CA ARG A 660 26.85 -12.67 -3.92
C ARG A 660 25.96 -11.72 -4.72
N ARG A 661 26.40 -11.34 -5.92
CA ARG A 661 25.65 -10.43 -6.81
C ARG A 661 24.28 -10.98 -7.19
N ILE A 662 24.14 -12.30 -7.23
CA ILE A 662 22.88 -12.98 -7.52
C ILE A 662 22.03 -13.13 -6.26
N LEU A 663 22.64 -13.56 -5.14
CA LEU A 663 21.94 -13.74 -3.85
C LEU A 663 21.38 -12.42 -3.29
N GLN A 664 22.01 -11.29 -3.60
CA GLN A 664 21.54 -9.97 -3.20
C GLN A 664 20.40 -9.41 -4.06
N HIS A 665 19.95 -10.14 -5.09
CA HIS A 665 18.90 -9.65 -5.98
C HIS A 665 17.66 -9.24 -5.20
N GLY A 666 17.30 -7.97 -5.29
CA GLY A 666 16.16 -7.37 -4.57
C GLY A 666 16.37 -7.08 -3.09
N LEU A 667 17.56 -7.34 -2.51
CA LEU A 667 17.86 -6.98 -1.11
C LEU A 667 18.21 -5.49 -0.96
N PRO A 668 17.69 -4.80 0.07
CA PRO A 668 18.03 -3.40 0.33
C PRO A 668 19.40 -3.28 1.02
N LEU A 669 20.48 -3.13 0.26
CA LEU A 669 21.86 -3.09 0.80
C LEU A 669 22.47 -1.67 0.81
N GLY A 670 23.33 -1.39 1.80
CA GLY A 670 24.44 -0.43 1.65
C GLY A 670 24.31 0.99 2.20
N ASN A 671 23.37 1.34 3.09
CA ASN A 671 23.32 2.62 3.87
C ASN A 671 22.33 2.52 5.06
N GLU A 672 22.06 3.60 5.82
CA GLU A 672 21.07 3.67 6.95
C GLU A 672 19.66 3.12 6.59
N LYS A 673 19.37 2.91 5.29
CA LYS A 673 18.17 2.29 4.72
C LYS A 673 18.20 0.75 4.64
N SER A 674 19.26 0.08 5.11
CA SER A 674 19.41 -1.38 4.95
C SER A 674 18.36 -2.21 5.68
N ARG A 675 17.62 -1.60 6.63
CA ARG A 675 16.67 -2.28 7.52
C ARG A 675 17.24 -3.56 8.14
N GLY A 676 18.56 -3.60 8.39
CA GLY A 676 19.24 -4.79 8.94
C GLY A 676 19.54 -5.91 7.94
N CYS A 677 19.21 -5.76 6.65
CA CYS A 677 19.59 -6.71 5.61
C CYS A 677 21.06 -6.55 5.20
N ILE A 678 21.74 -7.68 4.95
CA ILE A 678 23.17 -7.71 4.62
C ILE A 678 23.45 -8.72 3.50
N SER A 679 24.44 -8.40 2.67
CA SER A 679 25.04 -9.39 1.78
C SER A 679 26.50 -9.10 1.55
N PHE A 680 27.35 -10.09 1.76
CA PHE A 680 28.79 -9.99 1.54
C PHE A 680 29.38 -11.34 1.14
N SER A 681 30.57 -11.27 0.54
CA SER A 681 31.36 -12.41 0.13
C SER A 681 32.58 -12.51 1.05
N ALA A 682 32.91 -13.71 1.51
CA ALA A 682 34.08 -13.95 2.36
C ALA A 682 35.24 -14.59 1.57
N GLU A 683 35.56 -14.03 0.39
CA GLU A 683 36.51 -14.60 -0.57
C GLU A 683 37.95 -14.81 -0.03
N GLU A 684 38.30 -14.23 1.12
CA GLU A 684 39.61 -14.42 1.75
C GLU A 684 39.63 -15.35 2.98
N ALA A 685 38.47 -15.84 3.45
CA ALA A 685 38.42 -16.78 4.57
C ALA A 685 37.11 -17.61 4.61
N PRO A 686 37.00 -18.70 3.82
CA PRO A 686 35.81 -19.56 3.80
C PRO A 686 35.48 -20.20 5.15
N GLU A 687 36.50 -20.41 6.00
CA GLU A 687 36.30 -20.89 7.37
C GLU A 687 35.69 -19.82 8.29
N GLU A 688 35.66 -18.54 7.92
CA GLU A 688 35.23 -17.46 8.79
C GLU A 688 33.73 -17.12 8.74
N ILE A 689 33.00 -17.52 7.69
CA ILE A 689 31.56 -17.21 7.56
C ILE A 689 30.78 -17.66 8.81
N LEU A 690 31.12 -18.84 9.32
CA LEU A 690 30.46 -19.43 10.48
C LEU A 690 31.11 -19.03 11.82
N SER A 691 32.41 -18.67 11.86
CA SER A 691 33.05 -18.17 13.09
C SER A 691 32.77 -16.69 13.35
N GLN A 692 32.37 -15.94 12.32
CA GLN A 692 31.95 -14.57 12.47
C GLN A 692 30.50 -14.49 12.99
N LEU A 693 29.63 -15.50 12.83
CA LEU A 693 28.24 -15.43 13.32
C LEU A 693 28.10 -15.10 14.83
N PRO A 694 28.85 -15.74 15.76
CA PRO A 694 28.81 -15.36 17.18
C PRO A 694 29.46 -13.99 17.46
N ALA A 695 30.53 -13.63 16.74
CA ALA A 695 31.15 -12.31 16.82
C ALA A 695 30.27 -11.20 16.20
N TYR A 696 29.39 -11.55 15.27
CA TYR A 696 28.47 -10.68 14.55
C TYR A 696 27.30 -10.26 15.43
N GLU A 697 26.73 -11.19 16.21
CA GLU A 697 25.72 -10.86 17.23
C GLU A 697 26.24 -9.92 18.31
N SER A 698 27.55 -9.96 18.62
CA SER A 698 28.18 -9.06 19.60
C SER A 698 28.43 -7.63 19.08
N ARG A 699 28.21 -7.38 17.78
CA ARG A 699 28.19 -6.03 17.21
C ARG A 699 26.72 -5.54 17.15
N PRO A 700 26.32 -4.56 17.96
CA PRO A 700 24.91 -4.14 18.08
C PRO A 700 24.28 -3.60 16.78
N SER A 701 25.08 -3.40 15.72
CA SER A 701 24.66 -2.87 14.42
C SER A 701 24.12 -3.92 13.43
N TYR A 702 24.21 -5.22 13.70
CA TYR A 702 23.79 -6.24 12.72
C TYR A 702 23.07 -7.45 13.34
N LYS A 703 21.74 -7.50 13.19
CA LYS A 703 20.88 -8.62 13.58
C LYS A 703 20.00 -9.02 12.40
N ALA A 704 19.99 -10.30 12.03
CA ALA A 704 19.14 -10.86 10.98
C ALA A 704 18.20 -11.94 11.55
N ASP A 705 17.00 -12.05 10.98
CA ASP A 705 15.97 -13.04 11.33
C ASP A 705 16.02 -14.26 10.41
N LEU A 706 16.48 -14.07 9.16
CA LEU A 706 16.64 -15.10 8.16
C LEU A 706 18.05 -15.08 7.56
N PHE A 707 18.77 -16.19 7.64
CA PHE A 707 20.10 -16.36 7.06
C PHE A 707 20.07 -17.33 5.88
N CYS A 708 20.76 -16.98 4.80
CA CYS A 708 21.06 -17.84 3.67
C CYS A 708 22.58 -17.87 3.48
N LEU A 709 23.20 -19.01 3.82
CA LEU A 709 24.64 -19.20 3.81
C LEU A 709 25.01 -20.18 2.69
N THR A 710 25.90 -19.80 1.79
CA THR A 710 26.38 -20.68 0.71
C THR A 710 27.90 -20.84 0.79
N LEU A 711 28.38 -22.06 0.98
CA LEU A 711 29.80 -22.36 1.21
C LEU A 711 30.56 -22.65 -0.10
N SER A 712 31.88 -22.86 -0.01
CA SER A 712 32.73 -23.22 -1.16
C SER A 712 32.90 -24.74 -1.30
N ASP A 713 33.06 -25.20 -2.54
CA ASP A 713 33.31 -26.58 -2.98
C ASP A 713 34.80 -26.94 -3.10
N PHE A 714 35.70 -26.05 -2.71
CA PHE A 714 37.15 -26.23 -2.86
C PHE A 714 37.67 -27.55 -2.23
N ILE A 715 37.15 -27.92 -1.06
CA ILE A 715 37.54 -29.16 -0.37
C ILE A 715 36.98 -30.39 -1.10
N GLN A 716 35.73 -30.32 -1.53
CA GLN A 716 34.99 -31.41 -2.17
C GLN A 716 35.58 -31.79 -3.53
N HIS A 717 36.15 -30.81 -4.23
CA HIS A 717 36.88 -30.98 -5.47
C HIS A 717 38.24 -31.67 -5.31
N LYS A 718 38.90 -31.51 -4.16
CA LYS A 718 40.24 -32.08 -3.91
C LYS A 718 40.20 -33.40 -3.14
N TYR A 719 39.24 -33.54 -2.24
CA TYR A 719 39.25 -34.58 -1.21
C TYR A 719 37.96 -35.40 -1.22
N ALA A 720 38.09 -36.72 -1.30
CA ALA A 720 36.96 -37.64 -1.25
C ALA A 720 36.35 -37.72 0.17
N PRO A 721 35.07 -38.14 0.30
CA PRO A 721 34.49 -38.46 1.60
C PRO A 721 35.37 -39.42 2.40
N GLY A 722 35.59 -39.13 3.68
CA GLY A 722 36.44 -39.94 4.56
C GLY A 722 37.94 -39.60 4.54
N SER A 723 38.40 -38.66 3.69
CA SER A 723 39.77 -38.16 3.82
C SER A 723 39.93 -37.27 5.06
N THR A 724 41.15 -37.15 5.57
CA THR A 724 41.45 -36.34 6.76
C THR A 724 41.01 -34.88 6.60
N GLU A 725 41.28 -34.27 5.45
CA GLU A 725 40.97 -32.87 5.15
C GLU A 725 39.47 -32.66 4.98
N ALA A 726 38.79 -33.55 4.26
CA ALA A 726 37.34 -33.52 4.11
C ALA A 726 36.63 -33.68 5.46
N ASN A 727 37.10 -34.63 6.29
CA ASN A 727 36.54 -34.88 7.61
C ASN A 727 36.74 -33.69 8.55
N LYS A 728 37.94 -33.07 8.54
CA LYS A 728 38.20 -31.85 9.33
C LYS A 728 37.27 -30.69 8.93
N PHE A 729 37.11 -30.48 7.63
CA PHE A 729 36.23 -29.42 7.10
C PHE A 729 34.77 -29.65 7.48
N MET A 730 34.27 -30.88 7.28
CA MET A 730 32.88 -31.22 7.60
C MET A 730 32.61 -31.18 9.11
N ALA A 731 33.55 -31.63 9.95
CA ALA A 731 33.44 -31.53 11.41
C ALA A 731 33.38 -30.07 11.89
N ALA A 732 34.17 -29.18 11.27
CA ALA A 732 34.11 -27.75 11.59
C ALA A 732 32.73 -27.17 11.25
N ILE A 733 32.19 -27.46 10.06
CA ILE A 733 30.85 -27.02 9.66
C ILE A 733 29.79 -27.56 10.63
N ASP A 734 29.83 -28.85 10.96
CA ASP A 734 28.87 -29.49 11.87
C ASP A 734 28.86 -28.84 13.25
N SER A 735 30.03 -28.61 13.83
CA SER A 735 30.16 -27.94 15.14
C SER A 735 29.54 -26.54 15.14
N ARG A 736 29.71 -25.77 14.05
CA ARG A 736 29.14 -24.43 13.92
C ARG A 736 27.63 -24.44 13.68
N ILE A 737 27.12 -25.41 12.92
CA ILE A 737 25.69 -25.64 12.80
C ILE A 737 25.09 -25.97 14.17
N GLY A 738 25.79 -26.77 14.99
CA GLY A 738 25.40 -27.06 16.36
C GLY A 738 25.29 -25.79 17.22
N GLN A 739 26.28 -24.91 17.15
CA GLN A 739 26.27 -23.62 17.85
C GLN A 739 25.06 -22.75 17.46
N LEU A 740 24.67 -22.72 16.17
CA LEU A 740 23.49 -21.96 15.74
C LEU A 740 22.19 -22.51 16.36
N VAL A 741 22.07 -23.83 16.47
CA VAL A 741 20.92 -24.47 17.13
C VAL A 741 20.92 -24.20 18.62
N GLU A 742 22.09 -24.25 19.28
CA GLU A 742 22.25 -23.92 20.70
C GLU A 742 21.87 -22.47 21.01
N LEU A 743 22.13 -21.55 20.07
CA LEU A 743 21.70 -20.14 20.13
C LEU A 743 20.20 -19.94 19.86
N GLY A 744 19.45 -21.02 19.58
CA GLY A 744 18.00 -21.00 19.43
C GLY A 744 17.49 -20.89 17.99
N ALA A 745 18.37 -21.02 16.99
CA ALA A 745 17.97 -20.97 15.59
C ALA A 745 17.34 -22.29 15.11
N VAL A 746 16.39 -22.19 14.16
CA VAL A 746 15.99 -23.34 13.33
C VAL A 746 16.89 -23.37 12.11
N VAL A 747 17.57 -24.50 11.88
CA VAL A 747 18.58 -24.61 10.83
C VAL A 747 18.17 -25.71 9.84
N ALA A 748 18.17 -25.39 8.55
CA ALA A 748 18.08 -26.37 7.47
C ALA A 748 19.37 -26.39 6.64
N VAL A 749 19.75 -27.57 6.16
CA VAL A 749 21.02 -27.81 5.47
C VAL A 749 20.78 -28.58 4.18
N THR A 750 21.33 -28.12 3.07
CA THR A 750 21.32 -28.86 1.79
C THR A 750 22.60 -28.65 0.99
N GLY A 751 22.66 -29.24 -0.21
CA GLY A 751 23.69 -28.97 -1.21
C GLY A 751 23.09 -28.40 -2.49
N ASP A 752 23.91 -27.70 -3.26
CA ASP A 752 23.57 -27.21 -4.60
C ASP A 752 23.86 -28.27 -5.69
N HIS A 753 24.85 -29.13 -5.46
CA HIS A 753 25.13 -30.33 -6.24
C HIS A 753 25.95 -31.35 -5.46
N GLY A 754 26.00 -32.57 -5.98
CA GLY A 754 26.94 -33.59 -5.56
C GLY A 754 28.32 -33.44 -6.23
N MET A 755 29.20 -34.40 -5.95
CA MET A 755 30.57 -34.47 -6.49
C MET A 755 30.96 -35.94 -6.71
N SER A 756 31.51 -36.27 -7.88
CA SER A 756 31.96 -37.63 -8.21
C SER A 756 33.41 -37.66 -8.65
N ASP A 757 34.05 -38.81 -8.46
CA ASP A 757 35.31 -39.15 -9.10
C ASP A 757 35.06 -39.38 -10.60
N LYS A 758 35.77 -38.63 -11.44
CA LYS A 758 35.65 -38.64 -12.91
C LYS A 758 36.88 -39.25 -13.58
N CYS A 759 37.59 -40.10 -12.85
CA CYS A 759 38.71 -40.86 -13.38
C CYS A 759 38.30 -42.27 -13.83
N SER A 760 39.07 -42.79 -14.78
CA SER A 760 39.05 -44.21 -15.17
C SER A 760 39.55 -45.10 -14.02
N LYS A 761 39.43 -46.43 -14.17
CA LYS A 761 39.99 -47.39 -13.20
C LYS A 761 41.50 -47.21 -12.98
N GLY A 762 42.22 -46.73 -14.00
CA GLY A 762 43.66 -46.42 -13.92
C GLY A 762 43.99 -45.08 -13.26
N GLY A 763 42.99 -44.30 -12.84
CA GLY A 763 43.19 -43.02 -12.16
C GLY A 763 43.38 -41.79 -13.05
N ASN A 764 43.47 -41.98 -14.38
CA ASN A 764 43.51 -40.88 -15.34
C ASN A 764 42.11 -40.27 -15.53
N PRO A 765 42.00 -38.93 -15.74
CA PRO A 765 40.75 -38.27 -16.13
C PRO A 765 40.06 -38.99 -17.30
N ASN A 766 38.77 -39.26 -17.17
CA ASN A 766 37.99 -39.99 -18.16
C ASN A 766 37.11 -39.00 -18.95
N ILE A 767 37.59 -38.60 -20.14
CA ILE A 767 37.08 -37.43 -20.87
C ILE A 767 36.62 -37.85 -22.26
N VAL A 768 35.46 -37.35 -22.68
CA VAL A 768 35.07 -37.33 -24.10
C VAL A 768 34.90 -35.88 -24.56
N PHE A 769 35.52 -35.54 -25.70
CA PHE A 769 35.37 -34.24 -26.33
C PHE A 769 34.26 -34.35 -27.37
N VAL A 770 33.04 -33.95 -27.00
CA VAL A 770 31.83 -34.19 -27.78
C VAL A 770 31.90 -33.49 -29.14
N GLN A 771 32.55 -32.32 -29.22
CA GLN A 771 32.69 -31.62 -30.50
C GLN A 771 33.65 -32.36 -31.44
N ASP A 772 34.76 -32.91 -30.93
CA ASP A 772 35.71 -33.68 -31.74
C ASP A 772 35.05 -34.97 -32.26
N GLU A 773 34.26 -35.66 -31.43
CA GLU A 773 33.49 -36.86 -31.82
C GLU A 773 32.45 -36.55 -32.91
N LEU A 774 31.72 -35.44 -32.78
CA LEU A 774 30.74 -35.01 -33.78
C LEU A 774 31.41 -34.59 -35.08
N GLU A 775 32.51 -33.82 -35.02
CA GLU A 775 33.25 -33.38 -36.20
C GLU A 775 33.90 -34.55 -36.95
N ALA A 776 34.39 -35.56 -36.23
CA ALA A 776 34.94 -36.77 -36.83
C ALA A 776 33.90 -37.57 -37.63
N LYS A 777 32.64 -37.58 -37.20
CA LYS A 777 31.55 -38.34 -37.86
C LYS A 777 30.75 -37.53 -38.88
N PHE A 778 30.41 -36.28 -38.58
CA PHE A 778 29.48 -35.45 -39.34
C PHE A 778 30.16 -34.28 -40.08
N GLY A 779 31.48 -34.15 -39.92
CA GLY A 779 32.32 -33.15 -40.58
C GLY A 779 32.63 -31.92 -39.71
N VAL A 780 33.75 -31.27 -39.98
CA VAL A 780 34.21 -30.07 -39.26
C VAL A 780 33.16 -28.96 -39.32
N GLY A 781 32.88 -28.31 -38.19
CA GLY A 781 31.90 -27.23 -38.09
C GLY A 781 30.43 -27.69 -38.10
N CYS A 782 30.16 -29.00 -37.95
CA CYS A 782 28.80 -29.52 -37.87
C CYS A 782 28.03 -29.05 -36.62
N ALA A 783 28.74 -28.73 -35.53
CA ALA A 783 28.14 -28.31 -34.27
C ALA A 783 29.11 -27.42 -33.45
N ARG A 784 28.54 -26.57 -32.59
CA ARG A 784 29.25 -25.85 -31.52
C ARG A 784 28.82 -26.44 -30.18
N VAL A 785 29.78 -26.98 -29.42
CA VAL A 785 29.54 -27.52 -28.08
C VAL A 785 29.91 -26.48 -27.04
N ILE A 786 28.94 -26.09 -26.23
CA ILE A 786 29.11 -25.19 -25.10
C ILE A 786 29.20 -26.00 -23.81
N CYS A 787 30.28 -25.79 -23.07
CA CYS A 787 30.49 -26.31 -21.71
C CYS A 787 29.99 -25.28 -20.69
N PRO A 788 28.79 -25.45 -20.11
CA PRO A 788 28.20 -24.43 -19.26
C PRO A 788 28.88 -24.31 -17.88
N ILE A 789 29.91 -25.14 -17.62
CA ILE A 789 30.80 -25.11 -16.46
C ILE A 789 31.83 -23.99 -16.51
N THR A 790 32.26 -23.59 -17.71
CA THR A 790 33.42 -22.72 -17.90
C THR A 790 33.30 -21.43 -17.09
N ASP A 791 34.33 -21.15 -16.29
CA ASP A 791 34.54 -19.89 -15.57
C ASP A 791 35.81 -19.22 -16.14
N PRO A 792 35.73 -17.98 -16.65
CA PRO A 792 36.90 -17.33 -17.24
C PRO A 792 37.91 -16.80 -16.22
N PHE A 793 37.58 -16.75 -14.93
CA PHE A 793 38.42 -16.18 -13.87
C PHE A 793 39.19 -17.26 -13.09
N VAL A 794 38.70 -18.51 -13.07
CA VAL A 794 39.37 -19.62 -12.39
C VAL A 794 39.15 -20.93 -13.17
N ARG A 795 40.21 -21.49 -13.76
CA ARG A 795 40.16 -22.77 -14.48
C ARG A 795 40.33 -23.97 -13.56
N HIS A 796 39.48 -24.13 -12.55
CA HIS A 796 39.42 -25.39 -11.81
C HIS A 796 38.84 -26.49 -12.71
N HIS A 797 39.43 -27.69 -12.70
CA HIS A 797 38.97 -28.89 -13.43
C HIS A 797 39.03 -28.83 -14.96
N GLY A 798 39.86 -27.96 -15.54
CA GLY A 798 40.03 -27.84 -17.00
C GLY A 798 38.76 -27.43 -17.75
N ALA A 799 37.76 -26.84 -17.08
CA ALA A 799 36.43 -26.54 -17.61
C ALA A 799 35.64 -27.79 -18.07
N LEU A 800 35.85 -28.93 -17.42
CA LEU A 800 35.19 -30.20 -17.74
C LEU A 800 34.15 -30.60 -16.67
N GLY A 801 32.94 -30.92 -17.13
CA GLY A 801 31.83 -31.34 -16.26
C GLY A 801 31.00 -32.45 -16.89
N GLY A 802 29.94 -32.88 -16.22
CA GLY A 802 29.04 -33.91 -16.72
C GLY A 802 27.93 -33.45 -17.67
N PHE A 803 27.95 -32.21 -18.17
CA PHE A 803 26.89 -31.66 -19.02
C PHE A 803 27.43 -30.70 -20.08
N VAL A 804 27.00 -30.87 -21.34
CA VAL A 804 27.23 -29.92 -22.43
C VAL A 804 25.96 -29.64 -23.23
N ARG A 805 25.90 -28.46 -23.84
CA ARG A 805 24.88 -28.08 -24.83
C ARG A 805 25.49 -28.13 -26.21
N VAL A 806 24.74 -28.64 -27.18
CA VAL A 806 25.16 -28.69 -28.57
C VAL A 806 24.25 -27.82 -29.41
N TYR A 807 24.84 -26.89 -30.14
CA TYR A 807 24.17 -25.97 -31.06
C TYR A 807 24.55 -26.31 -32.49
N LEU A 808 23.57 -26.41 -33.37
CA LEU A 808 23.73 -26.73 -34.77
C LEU A 808 23.56 -25.48 -35.63
N PRO A 809 24.33 -25.34 -36.72
CA PRO A 809 24.01 -24.36 -37.75
C PRO A 809 22.58 -24.58 -38.26
N VAL A 810 21.86 -23.51 -38.59
CA VAL A 810 20.48 -23.58 -39.09
C VAL A 810 20.32 -24.57 -40.25
N SER A 811 21.31 -24.62 -41.15
CA SER A 811 21.36 -25.54 -42.30
C SER A 811 21.43 -27.02 -41.95
N ARG A 812 21.76 -27.36 -40.69
CA ARG A 812 21.93 -28.73 -40.19
C ARG A 812 20.99 -29.07 -39.02
N SER A 813 20.04 -28.20 -38.71
CA SER A 813 19.08 -28.40 -37.61
C SER A 813 18.31 -29.73 -37.69
N THR A 814 18.07 -30.24 -38.90
CA THR A 814 17.41 -31.55 -39.13
C THR A 814 18.29 -32.77 -38.78
N GLU A 815 19.61 -32.60 -38.62
CA GLU A 815 20.54 -33.68 -38.26
C GLU A 815 20.57 -33.97 -36.75
N ALA A 816 19.92 -33.15 -35.92
CA ALA A 816 19.98 -33.24 -34.46
C ALA A 816 19.63 -34.63 -33.92
N ALA A 817 18.58 -35.28 -34.45
CA ALA A 817 18.16 -36.60 -34.00
C ALA A 817 19.21 -37.69 -34.28
N GLU A 818 19.89 -37.61 -35.42
CA GLU A 818 20.96 -38.53 -35.79
C GLU A 818 22.22 -38.32 -34.93
N MET A 819 22.59 -37.05 -34.68
CA MET A 819 23.69 -36.70 -33.80
C MET A 819 23.43 -37.15 -32.35
N VAL A 820 22.20 -36.98 -31.85
CA VAL A 820 21.78 -37.51 -30.53
C VAL A 820 21.91 -39.03 -30.47
N ALA A 821 21.45 -39.74 -31.50
CA ALA A 821 21.57 -41.20 -31.57
C ALA A 821 23.04 -41.65 -31.56
N TYR A 822 23.92 -40.92 -32.24
CA TYR A 822 25.36 -41.18 -32.18
C TYR A 822 25.95 -40.94 -30.79
N CYS A 823 25.66 -39.79 -30.16
CA CYS A 823 26.16 -39.49 -28.83
C CYS A 823 25.77 -40.56 -27.80
N ARG A 824 24.58 -41.17 -27.92
CA ARG A 824 24.14 -42.29 -27.06
C ARG A 824 25.01 -43.55 -27.19
N THR A 825 25.77 -43.70 -28.28
CA THR A 825 26.69 -44.84 -28.47
C THR A 825 28.05 -44.65 -27.79
N LEU A 826 28.38 -43.42 -27.36
CA LEU A 826 29.67 -43.12 -26.74
C LEU A 826 29.73 -43.72 -25.32
N GLU A 827 30.84 -44.40 -24.98
CA GLU A 827 31.04 -45.06 -23.67
C GLU A 827 31.00 -44.07 -22.48
N HIS A 828 31.19 -42.79 -22.73
CA HIS A 828 31.24 -41.76 -21.70
C HIS A 828 29.88 -41.09 -21.45
N VAL A 829 28.91 -41.31 -22.34
CA VAL A 829 27.60 -40.63 -22.32
C VAL A 829 26.57 -41.49 -21.61
N GLU A 830 25.89 -40.92 -20.62
CA GLU A 830 24.74 -41.53 -19.95
C GLU A 830 23.45 -41.24 -20.72
N GLU A 831 23.26 -39.97 -21.10
CA GLU A 831 22.09 -39.54 -21.85
C GLU A 831 22.45 -38.47 -22.89
N ALA A 832 21.77 -38.54 -24.04
CA ALA A 832 21.69 -37.41 -24.97
C ALA A 832 20.22 -37.20 -25.35
N LEU A 833 19.76 -35.96 -25.31
CA LEU A 833 18.35 -35.58 -25.43
C LEU A 833 18.20 -34.40 -26.38
N LEU A 834 17.20 -34.45 -27.26
CA LEU A 834 16.81 -33.29 -28.07
C LEU A 834 16.34 -32.14 -27.18
N ARG A 835 16.36 -30.92 -27.71
CA ARG A 835 15.99 -29.70 -27.00
C ARG A 835 14.71 -29.84 -26.20
N ASP A 836 13.61 -30.23 -26.84
CA ASP A 836 12.30 -30.30 -26.18
C ASP A 836 12.24 -31.40 -25.11
N GLU A 837 12.92 -32.53 -25.35
CA GLU A 837 13.07 -33.61 -24.36
C GLU A 837 13.84 -33.11 -23.13
N ALA A 838 14.95 -32.39 -23.35
CA ALA A 838 15.77 -31.83 -22.28
C ALA A 838 15.03 -30.73 -21.50
N VAL A 839 14.34 -29.83 -22.21
CA VAL A 839 13.53 -28.75 -21.62
C VAL A 839 12.44 -29.31 -20.72
N SER A 840 11.70 -30.30 -21.21
CA SER A 840 10.62 -30.94 -20.46
C SER A 840 11.16 -31.78 -19.30
N LYS A 841 12.15 -32.65 -19.54
CA LYS A 841 12.67 -33.58 -18.52
C LYS A 841 13.43 -32.88 -17.40
N TYR A 842 14.16 -31.83 -17.72
CA TYR A 842 15.04 -31.13 -16.77
C TYR A 842 14.52 -29.77 -16.32
N GLU A 843 13.29 -29.39 -16.72
CA GLU A 843 12.65 -28.14 -16.33
C GLU A 843 13.55 -26.94 -16.65
N LYS A 844 14.00 -26.86 -17.91
CA LYS A 844 15.00 -25.89 -18.38
C LYS A 844 14.37 -24.73 -19.18
N PRO A 845 15.00 -23.54 -19.19
CA PRO A 845 14.54 -22.43 -20.02
C PRO A 845 14.80 -22.74 -21.49
N ALA A 846 13.71 -22.91 -22.26
CA ALA A 846 13.78 -23.31 -23.67
C ALA A 846 14.64 -22.36 -24.51
N ASP A 847 14.57 -21.06 -24.25
CA ASP A 847 15.29 -20.00 -24.96
C ASP A 847 16.80 -19.96 -24.68
N ARG A 848 17.30 -20.75 -23.72
CA ARG A 848 18.73 -20.84 -23.38
C ARG A 848 19.28 -22.27 -23.52
N GLU A 849 18.57 -23.10 -24.29
CA GLU A 849 18.95 -24.47 -24.57
C GLU A 849 19.51 -24.63 -25.99
N GLY A 850 20.48 -25.52 -26.16
CA GLY A 850 20.94 -25.94 -27.47
C GLY A 850 19.94 -26.87 -28.17
N ASP A 851 20.22 -27.19 -29.43
CA ASP A 851 19.43 -28.14 -30.23
C ASP A 851 19.37 -29.53 -29.59
N PHE A 852 20.42 -29.91 -28.87
CA PHE A 852 20.39 -31.05 -27.97
C PHE A 852 21.41 -30.91 -26.82
N THR A 853 21.30 -31.80 -25.85
CA THR A 853 22.13 -31.86 -24.66
C THR A 853 22.79 -33.22 -24.53
N VAL A 854 24.01 -33.26 -24.00
CA VAL A 854 24.72 -34.50 -23.67
C VAL A 854 25.11 -34.49 -22.19
N VAL A 855 24.82 -35.58 -21.50
CA VAL A 855 25.10 -35.79 -20.07
C VAL A 855 26.00 -37.02 -19.92
N SER A 856 27.08 -36.87 -19.15
CA SER A 856 28.07 -37.95 -18.98
C SER A 856 27.65 -38.98 -17.92
N ARG A 857 28.29 -40.15 -17.98
CA ARG A 857 28.26 -41.16 -16.91
C ARG A 857 28.93 -40.66 -15.65
N LYS A 858 28.65 -41.35 -14.53
CA LYS A 858 29.18 -40.98 -13.20
C LYS A 858 30.68 -40.79 -13.16
N ASN A 859 31.45 -41.65 -13.84
CA ASN A 859 32.90 -41.68 -13.85
C ASN A 859 33.52 -41.00 -15.09
N ALA A 860 32.79 -40.14 -15.79
CA ALA A 860 33.26 -39.45 -16.99
C ALA A 860 32.89 -37.96 -17.00
N VAL A 861 33.61 -37.16 -17.77
CA VAL A 861 33.28 -35.77 -18.10
C VAL A 861 33.16 -35.58 -19.60
N VAL A 862 32.34 -34.61 -20.00
CA VAL A 862 32.13 -34.18 -21.38
C VAL A 862 32.74 -32.79 -21.57
N GLY A 863 33.48 -32.63 -22.66
CA GLY A 863 34.10 -31.38 -23.08
C GLY A 863 33.68 -30.97 -24.49
N SER A 864 34.11 -29.77 -24.88
CA SER A 864 33.97 -29.22 -26.24
C SER A 864 35.00 -29.87 -27.18
N LYS A 865 36.13 -29.20 -27.46
CA LYS A 865 37.29 -29.71 -28.21
C LYS A 865 38.49 -29.93 -27.30
N ALA A 866 39.30 -30.96 -27.56
CA ALA A 866 40.52 -31.22 -26.79
C ALA A 866 41.45 -30.00 -26.70
N THR A 867 41.54 -29.21 -27.78
CA THR A 867 42.38 -28.00 -27.85
C THR A 867 41.82 -26.80 -27.07
N GLU A 868 40.54 -26.83 -26.67
CA GLU A 868 39.89 -25.75 -25.90
C GLU A 868 39.97 -25.98 -24.39
N HIS A 869 40.48 -27.13 -23.95
CA HIS A 869 40.58 -27.52 -22.53
C HIS A 869 42.04 -27.58 -22.06
N ASP A 870 42.33 -26.89 -20.96
CA ASP A 870 43.64 -26.92 -20.31
C ASP A 870 43.69 -28.06 -19.28
N LEU A 871 44.35 -29.16 -19.63
CA LEU A 871 44.50 -30.33 -18.77
C LEU A 871 45.74 -30.25 -17.86
N GLY A 872 46.58 -29.21 -17.99
CA GLY A 872 47.80 -29.07 -17.21
C GLY A 872 47.55 -28.84 -15.72
N SER A 873 46.37 -28.32 -15.35
CA SER A 873 46.00 -28.02 -13.96
C SER A 873 45.35 -29.19 -13.20
N ILE A 874 45.13 -30.33 -13.86
CA ILE A 874 44.44 -31.51 -13.30
C ILE A 874 45.33 -32.77 -13.23
N SER A 875 46.64 -32.63 -13.46
CA SER A 875 47.61 -33.74 -13.48
C SER A 875 47.99 -34.26 -12.09
N ASP A 876 47.89 -33.43 -11.06
CA ASP A 876 48.52 -33.69 -9.76
C ASP A 876 47.58 -34.37 -8.74
N HIS A 877 46.31 -34.60 -9.10
CA HIS A 877 45.30 -35.22 -8.24
C HIS A 877 44.21 -35.90 -9.08
N ARG A 878 43.46 -36.83 -8.47
CA ARG A 878 42.31 -37.48 -9.14
C ARG A 878 41.24 -36.43 -9.47
N LEU A 879 40.80 -36.39 -10.72
CA LEU A 879 39.77 -35.44 -11.16
C LEU A 879 38.42 -35.76 -10.49
N ARG A 880 37.94 -34.82 -9.67
CA ARG A 880 36.57 -34.82 -9.17
C ARG A 880 35.82 -33.65 -9.77
N SER A 881 34.66 -33.93 -10.37
CA SER A 881 33.79 -32.92 -10.96
C SER A 881 32.33 -33.34 -10.76
N HIS A 882 31.42 -32.44 -11.11
CA HIS A 882 30.00 -32.57 -10.86
C HIS A 882 29.21 -32.53 -12.18
N ARG A 883 27.99 -32.00 -12.13
CA ARG A 883 27.25 -31.49 -13.30
C ARG A 883 26.41 -32.50 -14.09
N GLY A 884 26.55 -33.80 -13.82
CA GLY A 884 25.75 -34.86 -14.45
C GLY A 884 24.60 -35.38 -13.58
N LEU A 885 23.88 -36.39 -14.07
CA LEU A 885 22.76 -37.02 -13.34
C LEU A 885 23.20 -37.61 -12.00
N SER A 886 24.41 -38.16 -11.92
CA SER A 886 24.96 -38.79 -10.73
C SER A 886 25.23 -37.83 -9.58
N GLU A 887 25.26 -36.52 -9.84
CA GLU A 887 25.47 -35.48 -8.84
C GLU A 887 24.18 -34.74 -8.47
N GLN A 888 23.01 -35.27 -8.86
CA GLN A 888 21.75 -34.65 -8.47
C GLN A 888 21.35 -34.88 -7.01
N ALA A 889 21.79 -35.98 -6.42
CA ALA A 889 21.38 -36.36 -5.07
C ALA A 889 22.18 -35.57 -4.03
N VAL A 890 21.48 -34.80 -3.20
CA VAL A 890 22.04 -34.04 -2.08
C VAL A 890 21.22 -34.28 -0.81
N PRO A 891 21.81 -34.19 0.39
CA PRO A 891 21.04 -34.19 1.62
C PRO A 891 20.12 -32.96 1.72
N LEU A 892 18.97 -33.12 2.35
CA LEU A 892 18.10 -32.03 2.82
C LEU A 892 17.74 -32.34 4.28
N LEU A 893 18.26 -31.55 5.20
CA LEU A 893 18.13 -31.74 6.64
C LEU A 893 17.49 -30.53 7.32
N MET A 894 16.83 -30.72 8.46
CA MET A 894 16.35 -29.65 9.33
C MET A 894 16.52 -30.04 10.80
N SER A 895 16.85 -29.06 11.65
CA SER A 895 17.11 -29.25 13.08
C SER A 895 15.88 -29.65 13.90
N ARG A 896 14.69 -29.42 13.36
CA ARG A 896 13.40 -29.70 14.00
C ARG A 896 12.60 -30.71 13.18
N PRO A 897 11.71 -31.49 13.82
CA PRO A 897 10.76 -32.32 13.09
C PRO A 897 9.77 -31.44 12.31
N VAL A 898 9.16 -32.01 11.28
CA VAL A 898 8.11 -31.35 10.48
C VAL A 898 6.83 -31.25 11.30
N GLU A 899 6.30 -30.04 11.46
CA GLU A 899 5.01 -29.77 12.12
C GLU A 899 3.92 -29.44 11.06
N GLY A 900 2.73 -30.06 11.14
CA GLY A 900 1.61 -29.82 10.20
C GLY A 900 0.96 -31.11 9.64
N PRO A 901 0.08 -31.03 8.61
CA PRO A 901 -0.55 -32.22 8.02
C PRO A 901 0.46 -33.04 7.20
N ILE A 902 1.16 -33.95 7.88
CA ILE A 902 2.21 -34.83 7.36
C ILE A 902 1.77 -35.62 6.12
N GLU A 903 0.47 -35.93 6.01
CA GLU A 903 -0.14 -36.62 4.87
C GLU A 903 0.13 -35.92 3.53
N SER A 904 0.18 -34.58 3.52
CA SER A 904 0.45 -33.77 2.31
C SER A 904 1.90 -33.90 1.79
N LEU A 905 2.81 -34.43 2.61
CA LEU A 905 4.22 -34.61 2.27
C LEU A 905 4.54 -36.04 1.82
N GLN A 906 3.60 -36.97 1.96
CA GLN A 906 3.79 -38.37 1.60
C GLN A 906 3.93 -38.50 0.07
N GLY A 907 5.04 -39.07 -0.39
CA GLY A 907 5.32 -39.23 -1.82
C GLY A 907 5.85 -37.96 -2.52
N LYS A 908 6.08 -36.86 -1.79
CA LYS A 908 6.71 -35.64 -2.35
C LYS A 908 8.13 -35.97 -2.83
N VAL A 909 8.44 -35.59 -4.07
CA VAL A 909 9.82 -35.61 -4.59
C VAL A 909 10.52 -34.35 -4.13
N TRP A 910 11.33 -34.45 -3.09
CA TRP A 910 12.03 -33.31 -2.52
C TRP A 910 13.08 -32.73 -3.47
N ARG A 911 13.05 -31.42 -3.63
CA ARG A 911 14.05 -30.64 -4.35
C ARG A 911 14.92 -29.88 -3.36
N ASN A 912 16.19 -29.63 -3.69
CA ASN A 912 17.04 -28.81 -2.80
C ASN A 912 16.46 -27.40 -2.60
N PHE A 913 15.74 -26.90 -3.60
CA PHE A 913 15.03 -25.63 -3.55
C PHE A 913 13.67 -25.67 -2.82
N ASP A 914 13.28 -26.79 -2.23
CA ASP A 914 12.18 -26.82 -1.26
C ASP A 914 12.64 -26.48 0.16
N ILE A 915 13.93 -26.19 0.37
CA ILE A 915 14.51 -25.96 1.71
C ILE A 915 13.85 -24.81 2.48
N PHE A 916 13.51 -23.69 1.82
CA PHE A 916 12.81 -22.58 2.48
C PHE A 916 11.35 -22.94 2.78
N ASP A 917 10.67 -23.69 1.90
CA ASP A 917 9.31 -24.18 2.15
C ASP A 917 9.29 -25.11 3.36
N LEU A 918 10.21 -26.08 3.41
CA LEU A 918 10.42 -26.97 4.55
C LEU A 918 10.64 -26.18 5.85
N LEU A 919 11.61 -25.26 5.84
CA LEU A 919 12.06 -24.55 7.03
C LEU A 919 11.03 -23.56 7.57
N LEU A 920 10.37 -22.79 6.69
CA LEU A 920 9.47 -21.71 7.09
C LEU A 920 8.05 -22.19 7.34
N ASN A 921 7.53 -23.13 6.54
CA ASN A 921 6.15 -23.58 6.70
C ASN A 921 5.99 -24.68 7.75
N TYR A 922 7.01 -25.53 7.92
CA TYR A 922 6.94 -26.73 8.76
C TYR A 922 7.98 -26.79 9.89
N GLY A 923 8.94 -25.86 9.94
CA GLY A 923 10.01 -25.86 10.95
C GLY A 923 9.93 -24.78 12.02
N GLN A 924 9.04 -23.78 11.86
CA GLN A 924 8.95 -22.58 12.72
C GLN A 924 8.28 -22.80 14.06
#